data_AF-A0A1I0KK02-F1
#
_entry.id   AF-A0A1I0KK02-F1
#
_cell.length_a   1.000
_cell.length_b   1.000
_cell.length_c   1.000
_cell.angle_alpha   90.00
_cell.angle_beta   90.00
_cell.angle_gamma   90.00
#
_symmetry.space_group_name_H-M   'P 1'
#
loop_
_entity.id
_entity.type
_entity.pdbx_description
1 polymer ?
#
loop_
_entity_poly.entity_id
_entity_poly.type
_entity_poly.pdbx_seq_one_letter_code
_entity_poly.pdbx_strand_id
1 'polypeptide(L)'
;MRRYRFGRIAALVAVAYVAGVGVVVFADWITVAGVVVPVEPPHLMELGPWARWVLLPVAVLQGWALWQVLRGPALGGAARVGWPDDAAGWLRVALYASVAHTLLLHLWPPDDVEWPIWTGALVRLAVVGLYVPVLAASLPRWVRLGTLVAGIAAVAADLGYGPAGTPIWLLWAVPVLVGQARDPRWSRGTVWTGAIFAAAWLLRPTSFAIRFPRELDPGLLFEVAVVALGALGAVWEARSAHELTRPPETEPRPAGTRLRPAEARSRSAEARPGAVRGPSFPLPLAAVAVALPLVAVAVNLAHGVPRAIGPGGAVADLLRISDRASLAWYALDLLLGVGAPALLVLAAVARRTRTAVRVTAVALLDCAALVAVSALTLPPARLGGTGPDLAPGPDPAALPPLWHAAALTAAALLLLALQAGTPRRHTLLAATAAALALCFLPAADLAPGKITTVEDCARAPRTSERAYLCAIRVNATLDVAAGTPDHVLLARGRRLCAVHARQDPAELARLRSEEGVDPEGLPWVIDDICPSAHAAVVAAETAEEVEYEQSQAEERRKCDAAPRHRSLIAPAKAVRVKEPQWPDGSLGLFEAVDDSFDPLSQGVFSKALANGLVAGGRGHLVILTHSDAHACVTLETYARRPPVETGGWEHVVEVGYDSPAGDLRLRDDLSGIVLPDLSLRGRPGHYRVRVHFAWLPWNGGRYGTQRLLVMAYLGDGDDVRTYRAPTP
;
A
#
# COMPACT_ATOMS: atom_id res chain seq x y z
N MET A 1 -15.09 2.43 -43.91
CA MET A 1 -15.87 2.28 -42.66
C MET A 1 -17.05 1.27 -42.74
N ARG A 2 -17.64 0.94 -43.90
CA ARG A 2 -18.73 -0.06 -44.01
C ARG A 2 -18.33 -1.53 -43.71
N ARG A 3 -17.09 -1.78 -43.29
CA ARG A 3 -16.56 -3.13 -43.03
C ARG A 3 -16.87 -3.66 -41.62
N TYR A 4 -17.27 -2.82 -40.67
CA TYR A 4 -17.49 -3.22 -39.27
C TYR A 4 -18.90 -2.87 -38.81
N ARG A 5 -19.54 -3.77 -38.05
CA ARG A 5 -20.97 -3.67 -37.70
C ARG A 5 -21.30 -2.40 -36.94
N PHE A 6 -20.43 -1.98 -36.02
CA PHE A 6 -20.61 -0.79 -35.19
C PHE A 6 -19.58 0.30 -35.49
N GLY A 7 -18.83 0.18 -36.59
CA GLY A 7 -17.68 1.04 -36.86
C GLY A 7 -17.99 2.54 -36.92
N ARG A 8 -19.22 2.93 -37.33
CA ARG A 8 -19.66 4.34 -37.36
C ARG A 8 -19.99 4.87 -35.97
N ILE A 9 -20.76 4.11 -35.18
CA ILE A 9 -21.13 4.50 -33.80
C ILE A 9 -19.86 4.58 -32.95
N ALA A 10 -18.99 3.57 -33.03
CA ALA A 10 -17.70 3.57 -32.35
C ALA A 10 -16.82 4.77 -32.72
N ALA A 11 -16.83 5.20 -34.00
CA ALA A 11 -16.04 6.34 -34.44
C ALA A 11 -16.59 7.65 -33.88
N LEU A 12 -17.92 7.80 -33.84
CA LEU A 12 -18.56 8.96 -33.22
C LEU A 12 -18.25 9.04 -31.72
N VAL A 13 -18.33 7.91 -31.01
CA VAL A 13 -17.99 7.84 -29.57
C VAL A 13 -16.51 8.21 -29.34
N ALA A 14 -15.60 7.68 -30.14
CA ALA A 14 -14.17 8.01 -30.05
C ALA A 14 -13.87 9.49 -30.34
N VAL A 15 -14.50 10.06 -31.36
CA VAL A 15 -14.35 11.50 -31.69
C VAL A 15 -14.95 12.37 -30.59
N ALA A 16 -16.12 12.02 -30.07
CA ALA A 16 -16.75 12.72 -28.96
C ALA A 16 -15.88 12.68 -27.68
N TYR A 17 -15.28 11.52 -27.39
CA TYR A 17 -14.33 11.39 -26.27
C TYR A 17 -13.11 12.29 -26.44
N VAL A 18 -12.43 12.24 -27.59
CA VAL A 18 -11.24 13.08 -27.86
C VAL A 18 -11.59 14.57 -27.85
N ALA A 19 -12.72 14.95 -28.44
CA ALA A 19 -13.18 16.33 -28.44
C ALA A 19 -13.55 16.80 -27.02
N GLY A 20 -14.23 15.97 -26.24
CA GLY A 20 -14.57 16.24 -24.84
C GLY A 20 -13.32 16.46 -24.00
N VAL A 21 -12.37 15.52 -24.04
CA VAL A 21 -11.08 15.68 -23.36
C VAL A 21 -10.36 16.94 -23.83
N GLY A 22 -10.30 17.19 -25.15
CA GLY A 22 -9.70 18.41 -25.70
C GLY A 22 -10.31 19.68 -25.13
N VAL A 23 -11.65 19.82 -25.16
CA VAL A 23 -12.36 21.00 -24.62
C VAL A 23 -12.05 21.19 -23.14
N VAL A 24 -12.12 20.12 -22.34
CA VAL A 24 -11.92 20.22 -20.90
C VAL A 24 -10.44 20.48 -20.56
N VAL A 25 -9.46 19.97 -21.34
CA VAL A 25 -8.01 20.29 -21.17
C VAL A 25 -7.75 21.80 -21.28
N PHE A 26 -8.50 22.49 -22.14
CA PHE A 26 -8.37 23.93 -22.34
C PHE A 26 -9.24 24.76 -21.39
N ALA A 27 -10.32 24.21 -20.84
CA ALA A 27 -11.25 24.94 -19.96
C ALA A 27 -10.92 24.81 -18.47
N ASP A 28 -10.69 23.59 -17.99
CA ASP A 28 -10.42 23.27 -16.58
C ASP A 28 -9.70 21.92 -16.46
N TRP A 29 -8.37 21.97 -16.52
CA TRP A 29 -7.52 20.78 -16.65
C TRP A 29 -7.48 19.89 -15.40
N ILE A 30 -7.87 20.39 -14.22
CA ILE A 30 -7.90 19.61 -12.97
C ILE A 30 -9.01 18.56 -13.05
N THR A 31 -10.20 18.97 -13.51
CA THR A 31 -11.35 18.07 -13.70
C THR A 31 -11.10 17.04 -14.82
N VAL A 32 -10.28 17.37 -15.83
CA VAL A 32 -9.86 16.41 -16.87
C VAL A 32 -8.96 15.34 -16.35
N ALA A 33 -7.99 15.74 -15.54
CA ALA A 33 -6.87 14.91 -15.25
C ALA A 33 -7.33 13.64 -14.53
N GLY A 34 -8.32 13.74 -13.64
CA GLY A 34 -8.99 12.57 -13.02
C GLY A 34 -9.82 11.69 -13.97
N VAL A 35 -10.30 12.21 -15.11
CA VAL A 35 -11.05 11.44 -16.12
C VAL A 35 -10.12 10.71 -17.11
N VAL A 36 -8.96 11.29 -17.40
CA VAL A 36 -7.99 10.76 -18.38
C VAL A 36 -6.98 9.85 -17.71
N VAL A 37 -6.59 10.18 -16.48
CA VAL A 37 -5.60 9.48 -15.68
C VAL A 37 -6.18 9.31 -14.27
N PRO A 38 -6.33 8.08 -13.76
CA PRO A 38 -6.82 7.85 -12.40
C PRO A 38 -5.70 8.15 -11.40
N VAL A 39 -5.31 9.42 -11.31
CA VAL A 39 -4.30 9.94 -10.38
C VAL A 39 -5.00 10.93 -9.47
N GLU A 40 -4.66 10.89 -8.18
CA GLU A 40 -5.25 11.78 -7.19
C GLU A 40 -5.03 13.27 -7.56
N PRO A 41 -6.06 14.13 -7.43
CA PRO A 41 -5.99 15.56 -7.73
C PRO A 41 -4.75 16.32 -7.20
N PRO A 42 -4.24 16.09 -5.97
CA PRO A 42 -3.08 16.81 -5.45
C PRO A 42 -1.82 16.64 -6.29
N HIS A 43 -1.56 15.45 -6.84
CA HIS A 43 -0.38 15.20 -7.68
C HIS A 43 -0.49 15.87 -9.06
N LEU A 44 -1.71 16.09 -9.53
CA LEU A 44 -1.95 16.72 -10.80
C LEU A 44 -1.64 18.21 -10.73
N MET A 45 -1.90 18.89 -9.60
CA MET A 45 -1.61 20.33 -9.45
C MET A 45 -0.13 20.71 -9.65
N GLU A 46 0.78 19.76 -9.48
CA GLU A 46 2.22 19.97 -9.68
C GLU A 46 2.63 19.93 -11.16
N LEU A 47 1.76 19.43 -12.05
CA LEU A 47 2.01 19.40 -13.48
C LEU A 47 1.86 20.78 -14.10
N GLY A 48 2.99 21.37 -14.51
CA GLY A 48 3.01 22.64 -15.22
C GLY A 48 2.19 22.62 -16.53
N PRO A 49 1.98 23.78 -17.17
CA PRO A 49 1.12 23.93 -18.37
C PRO A 49 1.47 23.02 -19.55
N TRP A 50 2.71 22.51 -19.59
CA TRP A 50 3.18 21.59 -20.63
C TRP A 50 2.48 20.23 -20.60
N ALA A 51 1.95 19.79 -19.45
CA ALA A 51 1.27 18.51 -19.32
C ALA A 51 0.04 18.39 -20.24
N ARG A 52 -0.58 19.52 -20.59
CA ARG A 52 -1.66 19.60 -21.60
C ARG A 52 -1.23 19.04 -22.96
N TRP A 53 0.03 19.24 -23.34
CA TRP A 53 0.58 18.73 -24.60
C TRP A 53 0.87 17.23 -24.57
N VAL A 54 1.05 16.63 -23.40
CA VAL A 54 1.22 15.18 -23.24
C VAL A 54 -0.13 14.47 -23.12
N LEU A 55 -1.09 15.07 -22.42
CA LEU A 55 -2.43 14.52 -22.25
C LEU A 55 -3.22 14.43 -23.58
N LEU A 56 -3.01 15.36 -24.51
CA LEU A 56 -3.72 15.34 -25.79
C LEU A 56 -3.37 14.10 -26.65
N PRO A 57 -2.09 13.74 -26.89
CA PRO A 57 -1.70 12.47 -27.50
C PRO A 57 -2.26 11.24 -26.78
N VAL A 58 -2.28 11.25 -25.45
CA VAL A 58 -2.85 10.16 -24.64
C VAL A 58 -4.35 10.02 -24.90
N ALA A 59 -5.09 11.13 -24.90
CA ALA A 59 -6.51 11.14 -25.20
C ALA A 59 -6.82 10.65 -26.63
N VAL A 60 -6.00 11.03 -27.61
CA VAL A 60 -6.11 10.53 -29.00
C VAL A 60 -5.87 9.03 -29.06
N LEU A 61 -4.86 8.51 -28.34
CA LEU A 61 -4.58 7.08 -28.27
C LEU A 61 -5.73 6.31 -27.60
N GLN A 62 -6.26 6.81 -26.47
CA GLN A 62 -7.42 6.24 -25.78
C GLN A 62 -8.69 6.29 -26.63
N GLY A 63 -8.94 7.39 -27.35
CA GLY A 63 -10.03 7.49 -28.31
C GLY A 63 -9.91 6.47 -29.45
N TRP A 64 -8.72 6.30 -30.01
CA TRP A 64 -8.45 5.23 -30.97
C TRP A 64 -8.68 3.84 -30.38
N ALA A 65 -8.25 3.60 -29.15
CA ALA A 65 -8.44 2.34 -28.46
C ALA A 65 -9.93 2.04 -28.26
N LEU A 66 -10.70 3.02 -27.80
CA LEU A 66 -12.16 2.93 -27.63
C LEU A 66 -12.86 2.59 -28.95
N TRP A 67 -12.42 3.20 -30.07
CA TRP A 67 -12.92 2.82 -31.40
C TRP A 67 -12.62 1.35 -31.74
N GLN A 68 -11.41 0.86 -31.46
CA GLN A 68 -11.03 -0.53 -31.73
C GLN A 68 -11.86 -1.52 -30.90
N VAL A 69 -12.16 -1.18 -29.66
CA VAL A 69 -12.98 -1.97 -28.74
C VAL A 69 -14.44 -2.01 -29.24
N LEU A 70 -15.01 -0.84 -29.55
CA LEU A 70 -16.45 -0.72 -29.83
C LEU A 70 -16.85 -1.06 -31.28
N ARG A 71 -15.93 -1.03 -32.25
CA ARG A 71 -16.29 -1.22 -33.69
C ARG A 71 -16.95 -2.57 -34.01
N GLY A 72 -16.76 -3.58 -33.16
CA GLY A 72 -17.31 -4.91 -33.34
C GLY A 72 -16.58 -5.74 -34.42
N PRO A 73 -17.04 -6.99 -34.66
CA PRO A 73 -16.49 -7.85 -35.71
C PRO A 73 -16.81 -7.31 -37.12
N ALA A 74 -16.08 -7.80 -38.12
CA ALA A 74 -16.27 -7.41 -39.51
C ALA A 74 -17.63 -7.93 -40.04
N LEU A 75 -18.34 -7.09 -40.82
CA LEU A 75 -19.57 -7.48 -41.51
C LEU A 75 -19.28 -8.63 -42.49
N GLY A 76 -20.06 -9.71 -42.40
CA GLY A 76 -19.98 -10.85 -43.33
C GLY A 76 -19.35 -12.13 -42.76
N GLY A 77 -18.80 -12.10 -41.54
CA GLY A 77 -18.48 -13.33 -40.81
C GLY A 77 -19.78 -14.04 -40.43
N ALA A 78 -20.15 -15.10 -41.15
CA ALA A 78 -21.43 -15.78 -41.00
C ALA A 78 -21.65 -16.18 -39.53
N ALA A 79 -22.67 -15.59 -38.93
CA ALA A 79 -23.16 -15.90 -37.60
C ALA A 79 -23.90 -17.26 -37.60
N ARG A 80 -23.21 -18.36 -37.95
CA ARG A 80 -23.61 -19.68 -37.42
C ARG A 80 -23.16 -19.74 -35.96
N VAL A 81 -23.75 -18.87 -35.15
CA VAL A 81 -23.65 -18.90 -33.71
C VAL A 81 -24.69 -19.92 -33.26
N GLY A 82 -24.33 -21.21 -33.36
CA GLY A 82 -24.74 -22.13 -32.31
C GLY A 82 -24.12 -21.62 -31.01
N TRP A 83 -24.87 -21.68 -29.91
CA TRP A 83 -24.37 -21.37 -28.56
C TRP A 83 -23.10 -22.19 -28.24
N PRO A 84 -22.27 -21.73 -27.27
CA PRO A 84 -20.84 -22.02 -27.22
C PRO A 84 -20.55 -23.39 -26.61
N ASP A 85 -20.73 -24.44 -27.40
CA ASP A 85 -20.23 -25.77 -27.01
C ASP A 85 -18.69 -25.84 -27.07
N ASP A 86 -18.05 -24.86 -27.73
CA ASP A 86 -16.60 -24.80 -27.91
C ASP A 86 -15.94 -23.72 -27.04
N ALA A 87 -14.76 -24.05 -26.50
CA ALA A 87 -13.96 -23.16 -25.65
C ALA A 87 -13.64 -21.78 -26.27
N ALA A 88 -13.64 -21.66 -27.60
CA ALA A 88 -13.44 -20.38 -28.31
C ALA A 88 -14.60 -19.40 -28.09
N GLY A 89 -15.84 -19.89 -27.98
CA GLY A 89 -17.01 -19.07 -27.70
C GLY A 89 -16.96 -18.49 -26.28
N TRP A 90 -16.63 -19.32 -25.30
CA TRP A 90 -16.42 -18.89 -23.91
C TRP A 90 -15.25 -17.92 -23.79
N LEU A 91 -14.12 -18.17 -24.46
CA LEU A 91 -12.97 -17.25 -24.44
C LEU A 91 -13.37 -15.86 -24.95
N ARG A 92 -14.18 -15.82 -26.01
CA ARG A 92 -14.67 -14.55 -26.55
C ARG A 92 -15.53 -13.78 -25.54
N VAL A 93 -16.43 -14.45 -24.83
CA VAL A 93 -17.25 -13.82 -23.77
C VAL A 93 -16.35 -13.32 -22.64
N ALA A 94 -15.41 -14.14 -22.18
CA ALA A 94 -14.47 -13.76 -21.11
C ALA A 94 -13.61 -12.55 -21.49
N LEU A 95 -13.12 -12.48 -22.73
CA LEU A 95 -12.36 -11.32 -23.22
C LEU A 95 -13.21 -10.04 -23.27
N TYR A 96 -14.47 -10.10 -23.68
CA TYR A 96 -15.35 -8.93 -23.62
C TYR A 96 -15.68 -8.53 -22.19
N ALA A 97 -15.89 -9.50 -21.29
CA ALA A 97 -16.09 -9.23 -19.87
C ALA A 97 -14.86 -8.55 -19.25
N SER A 98 -13.65 -8.97 -19.62
CA SER A 98 -12.38 -8.38 -19.18
C SER A 98 -12.25 -6.92 -19.63
N VAL A 99 -12.55 -6.64 -20.90
CA VAL A 99 -12.54 -5.28 -21.45
C VAL A 99 -13.61 -4.41 -20.79
N ALA A 100 -14.83 -4.93 -20.60
CA ALA A 100 -15.91 -4.19 -19.94
C ALA A 100 -15.57 -3.88 -18.48
N HIS A 101 -15.01 -4.84 -17.76
CA HIS A 101 -14.54 -4.65 -16.38
C HIS A 101 -13.45 -3.58 -16.29
N THR A 102 -12.46 -3.61 -17.20
CA THR A 102 -11.40 -2.60 -17.27
C THR A 102 -11.96 -1.19 -17.54
N LEU A 103 -12.94 -1.07 -18.45
CA LEU A 103 -13.59 0.21 -18.72
C LEU A 103 -14.46 0.70 -17.56
N LEU A 104 -15.16 -0.21 -16.85
CA LEU A 104 -15.96 0.14 -15.68
C LEU A 104 -15.08 0.66 -14.54
N LEU A 105 -13.95 0.01 -14.26
CA LEU A 105 -12.97 0.48 -13.28
C LEU A 105 -12.43 1.88 -13.60
N HIS A 106 -12.26 2.18 -14.89
CA HIS A 106 -11.76 3.48 -15.33
C HIS A 106 -12.82 4.58 -15.26
N LEU A 107 -14.09 4.25 -15.51
CA LEU A 107 -15.20 5.20 -15.48
C LEU A 107 -15.75 5.43 -14.06
N TRP A 108 -15.56 4.46 -13.17
CA TRP A 108 -16.08 4.47 -11.82
C TRP A 108 -15.01 3.93 -10.86
N PRO A 109 -13.97 4.74 -10.53
CA PRO A 109 -13.05 4.40 -9.46
C PRO A 109 -13.89 4.28 -8.17
N PRO A 110 -14.04 3.08 -7.61
CA PRO A 110 -14.81 2.90 -6.38
C PRO A 110 -13.92 3.35 -5.23
N ASP A 111 -14.24 4.48 -4.61
CA ASP A 111 -13.42 5.04 -3.53
C ASP A 111 -13.29 4.08 -2.33
N ASP A 112 -14.21 3.12 -2.16
CA ASP A 112 -14.24 2.26 -0.95
C ASP A 112 -14.67 0.79 -1.19
N VAL A 113 -14.59 0.26 -2.42
CA VAL A 113 -15.23 -1.04 -2.70
C VAL A 113 -14.27 -2.10 -3.24
N GLU A 114 -14.10 -3.20 -2.49
CA GLU A 114 -13.18 -4.31 -2.80
C GLU A 114 -13.71 -5.31 -3.86
N TRP A 115 -15.03 -5.40 -4.11
CA TRP A 115 -15.60 -6.37 -5.05
C TRP A 115 -15.08 -6.29 -6.51
N PRO A 116 -14.69 -5.12 -7.05
CA PRO A 116 -14.14 -5.03 -8.40
C PRO A 116 -12.83 -5.83 -8.54
N ILE A 117 -12.01 -5.88 -7.49
CA ILE A 117 -10.75 -6.65 -7.50
C ILE A 117 -11.05 -8.14 -7.70
N TRP A 118 -11.99 -8.68 -6.93
CA TRP A 118 -12.37 -10.09 -7.00
C TRP A 118 -13.05 -10.47 -8.31
N THR A 119 -13.96 -9.63 -8.80
CA THR A 119 -14.63 -9.88 -10.09
C THR A 119 -13.64 -9.81 -11.26
N GLY A 120 -12.69 -8.87 -11.23
CA GLY A 120 -11.60 -8.80 -12.19
C GLY A 120 -10.71 -10.04 -12.19
N ALA A 121 -10.33 -10.53 -11.00
CA ALA A 121 -9.53 -11.74 -10.86
C ALA A 121 -10.23 -12.99 -11.43
N LEU A 122 -11.54 -13.16 -11.14
CA LEU A 122 -12.33 -14.26 -11.69
C LEU A 122 -12.41 -14.21 -13.22
N VAL A 123 -12.63 -13.04 -13.81
CA VAL A 123 -12.67 -12.85 -15.26
C VAL A 123 -11.30 -13.16 -15.89
N ARG A 124 -10.19 -12.70 -15.29
CA ARG A 124 -8.83 -13.01 -15.76
C ARG A 124 -8.52 -14.50 -15.66
N LEU A 125 -8.89 -15.17 -14.58
CA LEU A 125 -8.73 -16.62 -14.45
C LEU A 125 -9.49 -17.38 -15.54
N ALA A 126 -10.70 -16.94 -15.88
CA ALA A 126 -11.46 -17.51 -16.98
C ALA A 126 -10.72 -17.33 -18.32
N VAL A 127 -10.20 -16.13 -18.61
CA VAL A 127 -9.38 -15.86 -19.82
C VAL A 127 -8.16 -16.78 -19.88
N VAL A 128 -7.39 -16.86 -18.78
CA VAL A 128 -6.20 -17.73 -18.66
C VAL A 128 -6.56 -19.19 -18.94
N GLY A 129 -7.60 -19.71 -18.29
CA GLY A 129 -8.02 -21.09 -18.43
C GLY A 129 -8.52 -21.43 -19.83
N LEU A 130 -9.26 -20.51 -20.46
CA LEU A 130 -9.87 -20.72 -21.78
C LEU A 130 -8.87 -20.59 -22.94
N TYR A 131 -7.75 -19.88 -22.77
CA TYR A 131 -6.67 -19.89 -23.77
C TYR A 131 -6.02 -21.27 -23.96
N VAL A 132 -5.94 -22.08 -22.90
CA VAL A 132 -5.30 -23.43 -22.94
C VAL A 132 -5.95 -24.39 -23.95
N PRO A 133 -7.28 -24.61 -23.93
CA PRO A 133 -7.95 -25.44 -24.93
C PRO A 133 -7.96 -24.77 -26.30
N VAL A 134 -8.11 -23.44 -26.37
CA VAL A 134 -8.19 -22.72 -27.66
C VAL A 134 -6.87 -22.79 -28.43
N LEU A 135 -5.72 -22.70 -27.75
CA LEU A 135 -4.38 -22.78 -28.35
C LEU A 135 -3.83 -24.22 -28.42
N ALA A 136 -4.69 -25.24 -28.24
CA ALA A 136 -4.27 -26.63 -28.19
C ALA A 136 -3.57 -27.14 -29.45
N ALA A 137 -3.97 -26.62 -30.62
CA ALA A 137 -3.38 -26.98 -31.90
C ALA A 137 -2.06 -26.24 -32.18
N SER A 138 -1.90 -25.04 -31.63
CA SER A 138 -0.81 -24.12 -31.97
C SER A 138 0.38 -24.21 -31.00
N LEU A 139 0.16 -24.75 -29.80
CA LEU A 139 1.16 -24.86 -28.74
C LEU A 139 1.31 -26.30 -28.21
N PRO A 140 2.56 -26.76 -27.98
CA PRO A 140 2.80 -28.06 -27.38
C PRO A 140 2.25 -28.10 -25.94
N ARG A 141 1.86 -29.29 -25.49
CA ARG A 141 1.17 -29.49 -24.19
C ARG A 141 1.94 -28.92 -22.99
N TRP A 142 3.27 -28.96 -23.01
CA TRP A 142 4.09 -28.45 -21.91
C TRP A 142 4.11 -26.92 -21.86
N VAL A 143 4.17 -26.23 -23.01
CA VAL A 143 4.05 -24.76 -23.08
C VAL A 143 2.68 -24.36 -22.55
N ARG A 144 1.61 -25.03 -22.97
CA ARG A 144 0.26 -24.74 -22.49
C ARG A 144 0.10 -24.87 -20.98
N LEU A 145 0.70 -25.91 -20.39
CA LEU A 145 0.70 -26.08 -18.94
C LEU A 145 1.50 -24.97 -18.25
N GLY A 146 2.67 -24.62 -18.78
CA GLY A 146 3.47 -23.49 -18.27
C GLY A 146 2.71 -22.17 -18.36
N THR A 147 2.04 -21.91 -19.48
CA THR A 147 1.17 -20.74 -19.67
C THR A 147 0.06 -20.72 -18.63
N LEU A 148 -0.65 -21.84 -18.41
CA LEU A 148 -1.71 -21.91 -17.40
C LEU A 148 -1.20 -21.55 -16.00
N VAL A 149 -0.09 -22.18 -15.59
CA VAL A 149 0.51 -21.94 -14.26
C VAL A 149 0.97 -20.49 -14.12
N ALA A 150 1.66 -19.95 -15.13
CA ALA A 150 2.09 -18.55 -15.12
C ALA A 150 0.90 -17.59 -15.06
N GLY A 151 -0.19 -17.88 -15.77
CA GLY A 151 -1.38 -17.03 -15.77
C GLY A 151 -2.12 -17.04 -14.42
N ILE A 152 -2.25 -18.21 -13.79
CA ILE A 152 -2.82 -18.32 -12.44
C ILE A 152 -1.95 -17.57 -11.43
N ALA A 153 -0.63 -17.77 -11.50
CA ALA A 153 0.32 -17.08 -10.64
C ALA A 153 0.29 -15.56 -10.84
N ALA A 154 0.10 -15.09 -12.09
CA ALA A 154 -0.04 -13.66 -12.39
C ALA A 154 -1.29 -13.07 -11.72
N VAL A 155 -2.44 -13.75 -11.83
CA VAL A 155 -3.68 -13.29 -11.16
C VAL A 155 -3.53 -13.31 -9.65
N ALA A 156 -2.88 -14.33 -9.08
CA ALA A 156 -2.62 -14.39 -7.64
C ALA A 156 -1.67 -13.26 -7.18
N ALA A 157 -0.66 -12.93 -7.98
CA ALA A 157 0.25 -11.83 -7.69
C ALA A 157 -0.44 -10.46 -7.76
N ASP A 158 -1.37 -10.27 -8.69
CA ASP A 158 -2.19 -9.06 -8.79
C ASP A 158 -3.08 -8.86 -7.55
N LEU A 159 -3.61 -9.95 -6.96
CA LEU A 159 -4.39 -9.90 -5.72
C LEU A 159 -3.53 -9.57 -4.49
N GLY A 160 -2.24 -9.90 -4.52
CA GLY A 160 -1.31 -9.70 -3.41
C GLY A 160 -0.55 -8.37 -3.43
N TYR A 161 -0.91 -7.43 -4.32
CA TYR A 161 -0.27 -6.11 -4.50
C TYR A 161 1.27 -6.14 -4.60
N GLY A 162 1.82 -7.19 -5.24
CA GLY A 162 3.27 -7.39 -5.31
C GLY A 162 3.90 -6.89 -6.62
N PRO A 163 5.11 -6.31 -6.61
CA PRO A 163 5.84 -5.93 -7.83
C PRO A 163 6.23 -7.13 -8.71
N ALA A 164 6.11 -8.35 -8.18
CA ALA A 164 6.33 -9.60 -8.92
C ALA A 164 5.24 -9.92 -9.97
N GLY A 165 4.10 -9.22 -9.94
CA GLY A 165 3.00 -9.46 -10.90
C GLY A 165 3.44 -9.29 -12.36
N THR A 166 4.22 -8.25 -12.67
CA THR A 166 4.65 -7.94 -14.04
C THR A 166 5.49 -9.04 -14.71
N PRO A 167 6.60 -9.53 -14.12
CA PRO A 167 7.38 -10.59 -14.75
C PRO A 167 6.59 -11.90 -14.88
N ILE A 168 5.73 -12.23 -13.90
CA ILE A 168 4.91 -13.45 -13.95
C ILE A 168 3.84 -13.34 -15.05
N TRP A 169 3.21 -12.17 -15.19
CA TRP A 169 2.27 -11.91 -16.27
C TRP A 169 2.91 -12.04 -17.66
N LEU A 170 4.17 -11.61 -17.84
CA LEU A 170 4.89 -11.77 -19.09
C LEU A 170 5.16 -13.24 -19.45
N LEU A 171 5.43 -14.09 -18.44
CA LEU A 171 5.57 -15.53 -18.62
C LEU A 171 4.27 -16.19 -19.12
N TRP A 172 3.11 -15.58 -18.86
CA TRP A 172 1.84 -15.98 -19.45
C TRP A 172 1.62 -15.36 -20.84
N ALA A 173 1.80 -14.04 -20.97
CA ALA A 173 1.46 -13.29 -22.17
C ALA A 173 2.29 -13.72 -23.39
N VAL A 174 3.60 -13.93 -23.22
CA VAL A 174 4.50 -14.28 -24.33
C VAL A 174 4.10 -15.60 -25.01
N PRO A 175 3.89 -16.72 -24.28
CA PRO A 175 3.37 -17.95 -24.88
C PRO A 175 2.01 -17.79 -25.56
N VAL A 176 1.08 -17.01 -24.99
CA VAL A 176 -0.22 -16.73 -25.62
C VAL A 176 -0.01 -16.02 -26.96
N LEU A 177 0.84 -14.98 -27.02
CA LEU A 177 1.15 -14.26 -28.25
C LEU A 177 1.82 -15.16 -29.30
N VAL A 178 2.73 -16.04 -28.88
CA VAL A 178 3.34 -17.05 -29.78
C VAL A 178 2.27 -18.03 -30.30
N GLY A 179 1.33 -18.44 -29.45
CA GLY A 179 0.21 -19.29 -29.83
C GLY A 179 -0.71 -18.60 -30.83
N GLN A 180 -1.07 -17.34 -30.58
CA GLN A 180 -1.87 -16.50 -31.48
C GLN A 180 -1.15 -16.27 -32.82
N ALA A 181 0.16 -16.04 -32.81
CA ALA A 181 0.96 -15.84 -34.02
C ALA A 181 0.99 -17.06 -34.94
N ARG A 182 0.89 -18.27 -34.36
CA ARG A 182 0.86 -19.55 -35.09
C ARG A 182 -0.54 -19.97 -35.52
N ASP A 183 -1.56 -19.37 -34.93
CA ASP A 183 -2.93 -19.73 -35.19
C ASP A 183 -3.55 -18.79 -36.24
N PRO A 184 -4.02 -19.30 -37.38
CA PRO A 184 -4.47 -18.47 -38.51
C PRO A 184 -5.71 -17.64 -38.19
N ARG A 185 -6.41 -17.91 -37.07
CA ARG A 185 -7.57 -17.12 -36.65
C ARG A 185 -7.20 -15.67 -36.34
N TRP A 186 -6.03 -15.44 -35.73
CA TRP A 186 -5.59 -14.11 -35.32
C TRP A 186 -4.78 -13.41 -36.42
N SER A 187 -5.07 -12.14 -36.65
CA SER A 187 -4.25 -11.33 -37.55
C SER A 187 -2.93 -10.93 -36.89
N ARG A 188 -1.93 -10.68 -37.74
CA ARG A 188 -0.66 -10.08 -37.31
C ARG A 188 -0.86 -8.78 -36.54
N GLY A 189 -1.88 -7.99 -36.90
CA GLY A 189 -2.18 -6.73 -36.22
C GLY A 189 -2.58 -6.93 -34.76
N THR A 190 -3.36 -7.96 -34.44
CA THR A 190 -3.76 -8.29 -33.06
C THR A 190 -2.55 -8.74 -32.24
N VAL A 191 -1.72 -9.62 -32.81
CA VAL A 191 -0.49 -10.11 -32.16
C VAL A 191 0.48 -8.98 -31.88
N TRP A 192 0.71 -8.08 -32.85
CA TRP A 192 1.57 -6.91 -32.66
C TRP A 192 1.05 -5.96 -31.60
N THR A 193 -0.27 -5.71 -31.54
CA THR A 193 -0.84 -4.89 -30.47
C THR A 193 -0.56 -5.51 -29.09
N GLY A 194 -0.76 -6.82 -28.93
CA GLY A 194 -0.46 -7.52 -27.68
C GLY A 194 1.04 -7.54 -27.36
N ALA A 195 1.91 -7.66 -28.36
CA ALA A 195 3.37 -7.61 -28.18
C ALA A 195 3.86 -6.22 -27.75
N ILE A 196 3.33 -5.14 -28.33
CA ILE A 196 3.65 -3.76 -27.91
C ILE A 196 3.18 -3.54 -26.47
N PHE A 197 1.97 -3.99 -26.13
CA PHE A 197 1.46 -3.94 -24.76
C PHE A 197 2.39 -4.70 -23.79
N ALA A 198 2.79 -5.93 -24.13
CA ALA A 198 3.71 -6.69 -23.29
C ALA A 198 5.10 -6.04 -23.16
N ALA A 199 5.61 -5.44 -24.24
CA ALA A 199 6.87 -4.71 -24.20
C ALA A 199 6.79 -3.43 -23.34
N ALA A 200 5.66 -2.72 -23.34
CA ALA A 200 5.44 -1.56 -22.49
C ALA A 200 5.57 -1.91 -20.99
N TRP A 201 5.09 -3.10 -20.60
CA TRP A 201 5.23 -3.59 -19.23
C TRP A 201 6.67 -3.93 -18.83
N LEU A 202 7.52 -4.33 -19.79
CA LEU A 202 8.96 -4.51 -19.55
C LEU A 202 9.69 -3.18 -19.33
N LEU A 203 9.14 -2.09 -19.89
CA LEU A 203 9.70 -0.74 -19.73
C LEU A 203 9.27 -0.09 -18.41
N ARG A 204 8.37 -0.71 -17.63
CA ARG A 204 8.04 -0.26 -16.27
C ARG A 204 9.31 -0.34 -15.41
N PRO A 205 9.91 0.78 -14.96
CA PRO A 205 11.06 0.73 -14.09
C PRO A 205 10.59 0.05 -12.81
N THR A 206 11.13 -1.15 -12.57
CA THR A 206 10.92 -1.90 -11.32
C THR A 206 11.55 -1.21 -10.11
N SER A 207 12.26 -0.11 -10.35
CA SER A 207 12.97 0.71 -9.38
C SER A 207 12.35 2.12 -9.30
N PHE A 208 11.31 2.29 -8.49
CA PHE A 208 10.85 3.60 -7.98
C PHE A 208 11.84 4.24 -6.97
N ALA A 209 13.05 3.70 -6.85
CA ALA A 209 14.05 4.16 -5.88
C ALA A 209 14.94 5.31 -6.39
N ILE A 210 14.73 5.83 -7.60
CA ILE A 210 15.50 6.95 -8.12
C ILE A 210 14.74 8.25 -7.83
N ARG A 211 15.01 8.86 -6.67
CA ARG A 211 14.53 10.21 -6.35
C ARG A 211 15.20 11.21 -7.28
N PHE A 212 14.44 11.76 -8.22
CA PHE A 212 14.89 12.88 -9.04
C PHE A 212 14.69 14.20 -8.28
N PRO A 213 15.56 15.21 -8.49
CA PRO A 213 15.40 16.52 -7.87
C PRO A 213 14.14 17.26 -8.34
N ARG A 214 13.53 17.96 -7.38
CA ARG A 214 12.20 18.62 -7.25
C ARG A 214 11.54 19.35 -8.45
N GLU A 215 12.10 19.41 -9.64
CA GLU A 215 11.56 20.30 -10.70
C GLU A 215 10.68 19.58 -11.75
N LEU A 216 10.77 18.26 -11.86
CA LEU A 216 9.84 17.39 -12.57
C LEU A 216 9.84 16.05 -11.85
N ASP A 217 8.69 15.39 -11.72
CA ASP A 217 8.64 13.98 -11.31
C ASP A 217 8.54 13.11 -12.58
N PRO A 218 9.66 12.57 -13.11
CA PRO A 218 9.64 11.59 -14.19
C PRO A 218 8.74 10.39 -13.90
N GLY A 219 8.52 10.06 -12.62
CA GLY A 219 7.62 9.01 -12.20
C GLY A 219 6.20 9.27 -12.66
N LEU A 220 5.70 10.49 -12.52
CA LEU A 220 4.36 10.87 -12.95
C LEU A 220 4.19 10.83 -14.47
N LEU A 221 5.17 11.34 -15.22
CA LEU A 221 5.21 11.24 -16.69
C LEU A 221 5.19 9.79 -17.17
N PHE A 222 5.97 8.96 -16.48
CA PHE A 222 6.08 7.55 -16.78
C PHE A 222 4.77 6.80 -16.47
N GLU A 223 4.14 7.07 -15.33
CA GLU A 223 2.82 6.52 -14.98
C GLU A 223 1.75 6.95 -15.99
N VAL A 224 1.72 8.22 -16.43
CA VAL A 224 0.84 8.68 -17.51
C VAL A 224 1.08 7.90 -18.80
N ALA A 225 2.34 7.62 -19.15
CA ALA A 225 2.68 6.81 -20.32
C ALA A 225 2.25 5.33 -20.16
N VAL A 226 2.42 4.74 -18.98
CA VAL A 226 1.96 3.37 -18.68
C VAL A 226 0.45 3.27 -18.76
N VAL A 227 -0.29 4.21 -18.16
CA VAL A 227 -1.75 4.27 -18.23
C VAL A 227 -2.21 4.39 -19.69
N ALA A 228 -1.56 5.26 -20.48
CA ALA A 228 -1.85 5.41 -21.90
C ALA A 228 -1.60 4.11 -22.69
N LEU A 229 -0.49 3.42 -22.40
CA LEU A 229 -0.16 2.13 -23.03
C LEU A 229 -1.07 1.00 -22.52
N GLY A 230 -1.65 1.13 -21.32
CA GLY A 230 -2.69 0.26 -20.77
C GLY A 230 -3.87 0.05 -21.71
N ALA A 231 -4.25 1.10 -22.46
CA ALA A 231 -5.31 1.03 -23.45
C ALA A 231 -5.03 -0.01 -24.56
N LEU A 232 -3.76 -0.29 -24.87
CA LEU A 232 -3.39 -1.31 -25.86
C LEU A 232 -3.76 -2.74 -25.40
N GLY A 233 -3.77 -3.00 -24.09
CA GLY A 233 -4.23 -4.27 -23.53
C GLY A 233 -5.70 -4.52 -23.83
N ALA A 234 -6.56 -3.53 -23.55
CA ALA A 234 -7.99 -3.61 -23.88
C ALA A 234 -8.24 -3.77 -25.38
N VAL A 235 -7.44 -3.11 -26.23
CA VAL A 235 -7.50 -3.28 -27.69
C VAL A 235 -7.10 -4.69 -28.11
N TRP A 236 -6.03 -5.24 -27.55
CA TRP A 236 -5.58 -6.60 -27.84
C TRP A 236 -6.64 -7.64 -27.46
N GLU A 237 -7.25 -7.51 -26.29
CA GLU A 237 -8.32 -8.40 -25.82
C GLU A 237 -9.56 -8.30 -26.70
N ALA A 238 -10.04 -7.08 -26.98
CA ALA A 238 -11.21 -6.87 -27.83
C ALA A 238 -10.99 -7.37 -29.27
N ARG A 239 -9.79 -7.13 -29.84
CA ARG A 239 -9.43 -7.67 -31.16
C ARG A 239 -9.35 -9.19 -31.16
N SER A 240 -8.76 -9.78 -30.12
CA SER A 240 -8.74 -11.23 -29.95
C SER A 240 -10.16 -11.80 -29.92
N ALA A 241 -11.07 -11.16 -29.19
CA ALA A 241 -12.49 -11.52 -29.15
C ALA A 241 -13.19 -11.38 -30.52
N HIS A 242 -12.86 -10.34 -31.30
CA HIS A 242 -13.40 -10.15 -32.65
C HIS A 242 -12.96 -11.26 -33.62
N GLU A 243 -11.69 -11.66 -33.55
CA GLU A 243 -11.06 -12.56 -34.52
C GLU A 243 -11.32 -14.04 -34.24
N LEU A 244 -11.68 -14.41 -33.01
CA LEU A 244 -12.16 -15.75 -32.65
C LEU A 244 -13.41 -16.20 -33.44
N THR A 245 -14.08 -15.28 -34.15
CA THR A 245 -15.22 -15.59 -35.03
C THR A 245 -14.83 -16.11 -36.41
N ARG A 246 -13.55 -16.01 -36.80
CA ARG A 246 -13.10 -16.55 -38.08
C ARG A 246 -13.07 -18.09 -37.99
N PRO A 247 -13.78 -18.81 -38.88
CA PRO A 247 -13.57 -20.24 -38.97
C PRO A 247 -12.08 -20.49 -39.24
N PRO A 248 -11.48 -21.54 -38.65
CA PRO A 248 -10.13 -21.93 -39.02
C PRO A 248 -10.14 -22.13 -40.53
N GLU A 249 -9.39 -21.28 -41.23
CA GLU A 249 -9.34 -21.25 -42.69
C GLU A 249 -8.87 -22.64 -43.10
N THR A 250 -9.83 -23.50 -43.45
CA THR A 250 -9.55 -24.85 -43.89
C THR A 250 -9.15 -24.64 -45.34
N GLU A 251 -7.94 -24.14 -45.52
CA GLU A 251 -7.38 -23.85 -46.82
C GLU A 251 -7.61 -25.11 -47.65
N PRO A 252 -8.42 -25.04 -48.73
CA PRO A 252 -8.65 -26.19 -49.57
C PRO A 252 -7.33 -26.48 -50.25
N ARG A 253 -6.57 -27.39 -49.61
CA ARG A 253 -5.27 -27.86 -50.07
C ARG A 253 -5.43 -28.15 -51.58
N PRO A 254 -4.70 -27.44 -52.46
CA PRO A 254 -4.93 -27.54 -53.89
C PRO A 254 -4.83 -29.01 -54.28
N ALA A 255 -5.92 -29.53 -54.85
CA ALA A 255 -6.03 -30.87 -55.38
C ALA A 255 -5.11 -31.00 -56.59
N GLY A 256 -3.81 -31.11 -56.33
CA GLY A 256 -2.76 -31.12 -57.33
C GLY A 256 -1.65 -32.03 -56.86
N THR A 257 -1.88 -33.34 -56.93
CA THR A 257 -1.05 -34.32 -57.66
C THR A 257 -1.77 -35.66 -57.56
N ARG A 258 -2.49 -36.03 -58.62
CA ARG A 258 -2.91 -37.40 -58.86
C ARG A 258 -1.64 -38.25 -59.01
N LEU A 259 -1.27 -39.01 -57.98
CA LEU A 259 -0.38 -40.15 -58.13
C LEU A 259 -1.18 -41.43 -57.93
N ARG A 260 -1.44 -42.05 -59.09
CA ARG A 260 -1.76 -43.45 -59.42
C ARG A 260 -2.37 -44.36 -58.33
N PRO A 261 -3.54 -44.96 -58.60
CA PRO A 261 -4.04 -46.12 -57.90
C PRO A 261 -3.52 -47.40 -58.58
N ALA A 262 -2.49 -48.01 -58.03
CA ALA A 262 -2.20 -49.43 -58.26
C ALA A 262 -1.15 -49.90 -57.24
N GLU A 263 -1.40 -51.07 -56.67
CA GLU A 263 -0.49 -51.91 -55.88
C GLU A 263 -0.46 -51.74 -54.35
N ALA A 264 -0.42 -52.92 -53.73
CA ALA A 264 -0.30 -53.22 -52.30
C ALA A 264 -1.59 -53.26 -51.46
N ARG A 265 -2.62 -53.94 -52.00
CA ARG A 265 -3.34 -54.95 -51.21
C ARG A 265 -2.37 -56.09 -50.86
N SER A 266 -1.59 -55.95 -49.79
CA SER A 266 -0.91 -57.08 -49.14
C SER A 266 -0.17 -56.64 -47.88
N ARG A 267 -0.92 -56.39 -46.80
CA ARG A 267 -0.48 -56.61 -45.41
C ARG A 267 -1.64 -56.33 -44.45
N SER A 268 -2.72 -57.09 -44.66
CA SER A 268 -3.61 -57.47 -43.58
C SER A 268 -2.94 -58.63 -42.83
N ALA A 269 -3.10 -58.65 -41.52
CA ALA A 269 -2.76 -59.75 -40.61
C ALA A 269 -1.27 -59.95 -40.27
N GLU A 270 -0.73 -59.04 -39.46
CA GLU A 270 0.19 -59.47 -38.41
C GLU A 270 -0.31 -58.90 -37.09
N ALA A 271 -0.91 -59.80 -36.31
CA ALA A 271 -1.40 -59.54 -34.98
C ALA A 271 -0.23 -59.04 -34.10
N ARG A 272 -0.39 -57.86 -33.49
CA ARG A 272 0.33 -57.51 -32.26
C ARG A 272 -0.55 -57.89 -31.06
N PRO A 273 -0.41 -59.10 -30.49
CA PRO A 273 -0.83 -59.33 -29.13
C PRO A 273 0.13 -58.61 -28.20
N GLY A 274 -0.39 -57.83 -27.25
CA GLY A 274 0.43 -57.19 -26.22
C GLY A 274 0.22 -55.70 -26.07
N ALA A 275 -1.03 -55.23 -26.07
CA ALA A 275 -1.35 -54.07 -25.23
C ALA A 275 -1.14 -54.49 -23.78
N VAL A 276 0.10 -54.42 -23.33
CA VAL A 276 0.50 -54.58 -21.93
C VAL A 276 -0.42 -53.64 -21.16
N ARG A 277 -1.37 -54.23 -20.41
CA ARG A 277 -2.13 -53.51 -19.38
C ARG A 277 -1.08 -52.91 -18.46
N GLY A 278 -0.76 -51.64 -18.70
CA GLY A 278 0.13 -50.88 -17.83
C GLY A 278 -0.43 -51.00 -16.42
N PRO A 279 0.43 -51.22 -15.41
CA PRO A 279 0.00 -51.44 -14.04
C PRO A 279 -1.01 -50.36 -13.66
N SER A 280 -2.23 -50.80 -13.32
CA SER A 280 -3.27 -49.92 -12.81
C SER A 280 -2.74 -49.32 -11.51
N PHE A 281 -2.33 -48.05 -11.57
CA PHE A 281 -1.98 -47.31 -10.36
C PHE A 281 -3.20 -47.34 -9.44
N PRO A 282 -3.03 -47.66 -8.14
CA PRO A 282 -4.10 -47.51 -7.18
C PRO A 282 -4.45 -46.02 -7.08
N LEU A 283 -5.52 -45.63 -7.79
CA LEU A 283 -6.16 -44.31 -7.73
C LEU A 283 -6.23 -43.69 -6.33
N PRO A 284 -6.55 -44.43 -5.23
CA PRO A 284 -6.60 -43.83 -3.90
C PRO A 284 -5.26 -43.24 -3.43
N LEU A 285 -4.13 -43.92 -3.65
CA LEU A 285 -2.82 -43.43 -3.20
C LEU A 285 -2.36 -42.21 -4.00
N ALA A 286 -2.69 -42.17 -5.30
CA ALA A 286 -2.42 -41.01 -6.13
C ALA A 286 -3.26 -39.79 -5.69
N ALA A 287 -4.52 -40.00 -5.29
CA ALA A 287 -5.37 -38.95 -4.76
C ALA A 287 -4.83 -38.39 -3.43
N VAL A 288 -4.36 -39.25 -2.52
CA VAL A 288 -3.76 -38.82 -1.24
C VAL A 288 -2.49 -38.00 -1.46
N ALA A 289 -1.62 -38.41 -2.39
CA ALA A 289 -0.39 -37.66 -2.70
C ALA A 289 -0.68 -36.24 -3.24
N VAL A 290 -1.79 -36.07 -3.97
CA VAL A 290 -2.24 -34.76 -4.46
C VAL A 290 -2.92 -33.94 -3.35
N ALA A 291 -3.72 -34.59 -2.50
CA ALA A 291 -4.49 -33.93 -1.45
C ALA A 291 -3.61 -33.31 -0.35
N LEU A 292 -2.50 -33.94 0.04
CA LEU A 292 -1.61 -33.46 1.10
C LEU A 292 -1.14 -32.00 0.91
N PRO A 293 -0.46 -31.64 -0.20
CA PRO A 293 -0.09 -30.24 -0.45
C PRO A 293 -1.30 -29.32 -0.67
N LEU A 294 -2.41 -29.84 -1.19
CA LEU A 294 -3.65 -29.06 -1.37
C LEU A 294 -4.27 -28.62 -0.04
N VAL A 295 -4.20 -29.43 1.01
CA VAL A 295 -4.71 -29.06 2.34
C VAL A 295 -3.93 -27.89 2.92
N ALA A 296 -2.59 -27.89 2.82
CA ALA A 296 -1.76 -26.75 3.22
C ALA A 296 -2.20 -25.45 2.52
N VAL A 297 -2.40 -25.55 1.22
CA VAL A 297 -2.80 -24.44 0.35
C VAL A 297 -4.19 -23.93 0.69
N ALA A 298 -5.15 -24.84 0.87
CA ALA A 298 -6.52 -24.48 1.21
C ALA A 298 -6.59 -23.73 2.56
N VAL A 299 -5.82 -24.18 3.56
CA VAL A 299 -5.77 -23.50 4.85
C VAL A 299 -5.08 -22.14 4.72
N ASN A 300 -3.94 -22.05 4.04
CA ASN A 300 -3.23 -20.78 3.86
C ASN A 300 -4.08 -19.74 3.07
N LEU A 301 -4.73 -20.16 1.99
CA LEU A 301 -5.62 -19.30 1.20
C LEU A 301 -6.88 -18.89 1.96
N ALA A 302 -7.45 -19.78 2.81
CA ALA A 302 -8.61 -19.44 3.65
C ALA A 302 -8.30 -18.33 4.67
N HIS A 303 -7.03 -18.15 5.03
CA HIS A 303 -6.55 -17.09 5.91
C HIS A 303 -5.92 -15.91 5.15
N GLY A 304 -6.08 -15.84 3.82
CA GLY A 304 -5.53 -14.75 3.02
C GLY A 304 -4.00 -14.71 2.93
N VAL A 305 -3.32 -15.81 3.28
CA VAL A 305 -1.85 -15.91 3.24
C VAL A 305 -1.45 -16.73 2.00
N PRO A 306 -1.13 -16.10 0.85
CA PRO A 306 -0.77 -16.86 -0.37
C PRO A 306 0.64 -17.48 -0.31
N ARG A 307 1.36 -17.30 0.78
CA ARG A 307 2.76 -17.72 0.99
C ARG A 307 2.82 -18.98 1.85
N ALA A 308 3.86 -19.79 1.70
CA ALA A 308 4.06 -20.96 2.56
C ALA A 308 4.71 -20.58 3.90
N ILE A 309 5.75 -19.73 3.88
CA ILE A 309 6.54 -19.35 5.07
C ILE A 309 6.97 -17.87 5.07
N GLY A 310 7.25 -17.28 3.91
CA GLY A 310 8.04 -16.05 3.81
C GLY A 310 9.55 -16.30 3.93
N PRO A 311 10.42 -15.32 3.58
CA PRO A 311 11.86 -15.42 3.85
C PRO A 311 12.13 -15.34 5.35
N GLY A 312 12.46 -16.48 5.96
CA GLY A 312 12.77 -16.60 7.38
C GLY A 312 14.10 -17.30 7.64
N GLY A 313 14.70 -16.98 8.79
CA GLY A 313 15.88 -17.67 9.32
C GLY A 313 17.14 -17.52 8.47
N ALA A 314 17.97 -18.57 8.44
CA ALA A 314 19.24 -18.62 7.71
C ALA A 314 19.06 -18.40 6.20
N VAL A 315 17.87 -18.72 5.66
CA VAL A 315 17.56 -18.42 4.26
C VAL A 315 17.40 -16.93 4.07
N ALA A 316 16.71 -16.20 4.95
CA ALA A 316 16.62 -14.75 4.87
C ALA A 316 18.01 -14.08 4.89
N ASP A 317 18.93 -14.59 5.71
CA ASP A 317 20.31 -14.09 5.78
C ASP A 317 21.10 -14.40 4.50
N LEU A 318 20.91 -15.57 3.90
CA LEU A 318 21.49 -15.91 2.59
C LEU A 318 20.94 -15.00 1.47
N LEU A 319 19.64 -14.69 1.52
CA LEU A 319 18.94 -13.90 0.51
C LEU A 319 19.27 -12.40 0.61
N ARG A 320 19.62 -11.89 1.80
CA ARG A 320 20.12 -10.52 2.00
C ARG A 320 21.36 -10.18 1.17
N ILE A 321 22.10 -11.18 0.71
CA ILE A 321 23.31 -11.00 -0.11
C ILE A 321 22.96 -10.67 -1.58
N SER A 322 21.71 -10.91 -2.03
CA SER A 322 21.32 -10.71 -3.43
C SER A 322 19.81 -10.46 -3.62
N ASP A 323 19.45 -9.29 -4.15
CA ASP A 323 18.06 -8.92 -4.50
C ASP A 323 17.39 -9.93 -5.43
N ARG A 324 18.17 -10.53 -6.35
CA ARG A 324 17.66 -11.55 -7.28
C ARG A 324 17.34 -12.86 -6.57
N ALA A 325 18.14 -13.23 -5.57
CA ALA A 325 17.88 -14.42 -4.77
C ALA A 325 16.60 -14.23 -3.96
N SER A 326 16.43 -13.05 -3.36
CA SER A 326 15.20 -12.66 -2.64
C SER A 326 13.95 -12.78 -3.51
N LEU A 327 13.98 -12.27 -4.76
CA LEU A 327 12.87 -12.42 -5.70
C LEU A 327 12.59 -13.88 -6.08
N ALA A 328 13.64 -14.68 -6.32
CA ALA A 328 13.49 -16.11 -6.61
C ALA A 328 12.87 -16.86 -5.42
N TRP A 329 13.22 -16.48 -4.20
CA TRP A 329 12.61 -17.02 -2.99
C TRP A 329 11.14 -16.65 -2.88
N TYR A 330 10.77 -15.37 -3.03
CA TYR A 330 9.37 -14.95 -2.98
C TYR A 330 8.52 -15.67 -4.04
N ALA A 331 9.06 -15.85 -5.24
CA ALA A 331 8.38 -16.61 -6.29
C ALA A 331 8.21 -18.08 -5.89
N LEU A 332 9.23 -18.72 -5.33
CA LEU A 332 9.17 -20.10 -4.87
C LEU A 332 8.16 -20.25 -3.72
N ASP A 333 8.23 -19.39 -2.71
CA ASP A 333 7.36 -19.40 -1.53
C ASP A 333 5.90 -19.13 -1.89
N LEU A 334 5.65 -18.22 -2.84
CA LEU A 334 4.33 -18.00 -3.42
C LEU A 334 3.84 -19.25 -4.17
N LEU A 335 4.68 -19.86 -5.02
CA LEU A 335 4.33 -21.09 -5.76
C LEU A 335 3.99 -22.25 -4.81
N LEU A 336 4.72 -22.37 -3.71
CA LEU A 336 4.44 -23.33 -2.64
C LEU A 336 3.10 -23.03 -1.98
N GLY A 337 2.84 -21.77 -1.62
CA GLY A 337 1.62 -21.33 -0.94
C GLY A 337 0.35 -21.41 -1.80
N VAL A 338 0.43 -21.22 -3.12
CA VAL A 338 -0.72 -21.35 -4.04
C VAL A 338 -0.91 -22.76 -4.61
N GLY A 339 -0.05 -23.71 -4.24
CA GLY A 339 -0.26 -25.14 -4.51
C GLY A 339 0.36 -25.69 -5.79
N ALA A 340 1.41 -25.06 -6.32
CA ALA A 340 2.21 -25.63 -7.39
C ALA A 340 2.69 -27.08 -7.11
N PRO A 341 3.07 -27.46 -5.87
CA PRO A 341 3.40 -28.84 -5.54
C PRO A 341 2.29 -29.85 -5.86
N ALA A 342 1.03 -29.53 -5.57
CA ALA A 342 -0.10 -30.41 -5.86
C ALA A 342 -0.29 -30.62 -7.37
N LEU A 343 -0.13 -29.55 -8.16
CA LEU A 343 -0.17 -29.62 -9.62
C LEU A 343 0.98 -30.45 -10.19
N LEU A 344 2.18 -30.35 -9.61
CA LEU A 344 3.34 -31.16 -10.00
C LEU A 344 3.10 -32.65 -9.72
N VAL A 345 2.55 -32.99 -8.55
CA VAL A 345 2.17 -34.38 -8.21
C VAL A 345 1.12 -34.89 -9.19
N LEU A 346 0.06 -34.12 -9.44
CA LEU A 346 -1.01 -34.47 -10.38
C LEU A 346 -0.47 -34.70 -11.79
N ALA A 347 0.43 -33.82 -12.27
CA ALA A 347 1.06 -33.96 -13.58
C ALA A 347 1.95 -35.21 -13.67
N ALA A 348 2.69 -35.54 -12.61
CA ALA A 348 3.52 -36.73 -12.54
C ALA A 348 2.68 -38.01 -12.60
N VAL A 349 1.60 -38.07 -11.81
CA VAL A 349 0.61 -39.15 -11.82
C VAL A 349 -0.05 -39.30 -13.19
N ALA A 350 -0.45 -38.18 -13.82
CA ALA A 350 -1.12 -38.20 -15.11
C ALA A 350 -0.18 -38.64 -16.26
N ARG A 351 1.09 -38.24 -16.23
CA ARG A 351 2.07 -38.60 -17.27
C ARG A 351 2.55 -40.05 -17.16
N ARG A 352 2.49 -40.66 -15.97
CA ARG A 352 2.87 -42.07 -15.71
C ARG A 352 4.27 -42.46 -16.18
N THR A 353 5.18 -41.50 -16.39
CA THR A 353 6.57 -41.80 -16.79
C THR A 353 7.46 -41.90 -15.57
N ARG A 354 8.44 -42.82 -15.62
CA ARG A 354 9.36 -43.00 -14.50
C ARG A 354 10.18 -41.74 -14.21
N THR A 355 10.57 -41.04 -15.26
CA THR A 355 11.33 -39.79 -15.16
C THR A 355 10.51 -38.69 -14.50
N ALA A 356 9.25 -38.49 -14.90
CA ALA A 356 8.41 -37.44 -14.32
C ALA A 356 8.21 -37.62 -12.81
N VAL A 357 7.88 -38.82 -12.36
CA VAL A 357 7.65 -39.07 -10.92
C VAL A 357 8.93 -38.92 -10.10
N ARG A 358 10.11 -39.34 -10.61
CA ARG A 358 11.38 -39.13 -9.90
C ARG A 358 11.74 -37.65 -9.80
N VAL A 359 11.63 -36.91 -10.90
CA VAL A 359 11.91 -35.46 -10.92
C VAL A 359 10.96 -34.73 -9.97
N THR A 360 9.68 -35.06 -9.98
CA THR A 360 8.70 -34.46 -9.05
C THR A 360 9.01 -34.82 -7.60
N ALA A 361 9.35 -36.07 -7.28
CA ALA A 361 9.68 -36.46 -5.91
C ALA A 361 10.94 -35.73 -5.40
N VAL A 362 11.98 -35.60 -6.22
CA VAL A 362 13.19 -34.83 -5.87
C VAL A 362 12.83 -33.36 -5.62
N ALA A 363 12.09 -32.74 -6.54
CA ALA A 363 11.68 -31.34 -6.38
C ALA A 363 10.86 -31.09 -5.09
N LEU A 364 9.96 -32.01 -4.73
CA LEU A 364 9.18 -31.93 -3.49
C LEU A 364 10.06 -32.07 -2.25
N LEU A 365 11.04 -32.97 -2.25
CA LEU A 365 11.98 -33.16 -1.15
C LEU A 365 12.91 -31.95 -0.99
N ASP A 366 13.40 -31.39 -2.10
CA ASP A 366 14.21 -30.18 -2.09
C ASP A 366 13.41 -29.01 -1.50
N CYS A 367 12.16 -28.82 -1.94
CA CYS A 367 11.27 -27.81 -1.36
C CYS A 367 11.01 -28.06 0.13
N ALA A 368 10.75 -29.30 0.54
CA ALA A 368 10.51 -29.65 1.93
C ALA A 368 11.73 -29.35 2.82
N ALA A 369 12.94 -29.70 2.35
CA ALA A 369 14.18 -29.42 3.05
C ALA A 369 14.40 -27.90 3.20
N LEU A 370 14.14 -27.14 2.14
CA LEU A 370 14.26 -25.69 2.13
C LEU A 370 13.30 -25.03 3.15
N VAL A 371 12.03 -25.47 3.13
CA VAL A 371 10.96 -25.04 4.05
C VAL A 371 11.34 -25.38 5.50
N ALA A 372 11.85 -26.59 5.75
CA ALA A 372 12.28 -27.02 7.08
C ALA A 372 13.50 -26.22 7.58
N VAL A 373 14.49 -25.97 6.73
CA VAL A 373 15.66 -25.16 7.09
C VAL A 373 15.24 -23.73 7.44
N SER A 374 14.39 -23.09 6.64
CA SER A 374 13.83 -21.78 6.99
C SER A 374 13.09 -21.80 8.33
N ALA A 375 12.22 -22.78 8.53
CA ALA A 375 11.44 -22.95 9.76
C ALA A 375 12.30 -23.14 11.01
N LEU A 376 13.31 -24.00 10.94
CA LEU A 376 14.16 -24.35 12.09
C LEU A 376 15.21 -23.29 12.42
N THR A 377 15.52 -22.41 11.48
CA THR A 377 16.50 -21.33 11.66
C THR A 377 15.85 -19.97 11.88
N LEU A 378 14.51 -19.89 11.89
CA LEU A 378 13.79 -18.69 12.23
C LEU A 378 14.12 -18.32 13.69
N PRO A 379 14.75 -17.16 13.95
CA PRO A 379 14.99 -16.74 15.32
C PRO A 379 13.64 -16.56 16.02
N PRO A 380 13.46 -17.06 17.25
CA PRO A 380 12.18 -17.04 17.96
C PRO A 380 11.59 -15.62 18.10
N ALA A 381 12.43 -14.59 18.02
CA ALA A 381 12.01 -13.18 18.04
C ALA A 381 11.27 -12.70 16.77
N ARG A 382 11.45 -13.32 15.60
CA ARG A 382 10.83 -12.87 14.31
C ARG A 382 9.50 -13.54 13.97
N LEU A 383 9.04 -14.50 14.77
CA LEU A 383 7.78 -15.22 14.49
C LEU A 383 6.51 -14.39 14.75
N GLY A 384 6.62 -13.10 15.11
CA GLY A 384 5.44 -12.23 15.10
C GLY A 384 5.66 -10.74 15.34
N GLY A 385 6.85 -10.21 15.04
CA GLY A 385 7.07 -8.76 15.05
C GLY A 385 6.26 -8.08 13.95
N THR A 386 5.41 -7.13 14.33
CA THR A 386 4.70 -6.21 13.43
C THR A 386 5.51 -4.92 13.33
N GLY A 387 6.66 -4.99 12.66
CA GLY A 387 7.39 -3.77 12.29
C GLY A 387 6.57 -2.98 11.27
N PRO A 388 6.46 -1.64 11.39
CA PRO A 388 5.61 -0.83 10.51
C PRO A 388 6.00 -0.86 9.02
N ASP A 389 7.21 -1.34 8.68
CA ASP A 389 7.73 -1.33 7.31
C ASP A 389 7.97 -2.72 6.69
N LEU A 390 7.69 -3.82 7.40
CA LEU A 390 7.92 -5.17 6.89
C LEU A 390 6.68 -6.02 7.12
N ALA A 391 6.01 -6.35 6.01
CA ALA A 391 4.90 -7.29 5.80
C ALA A 391 4.22 -7.85 7.07
N PRO A 392 2.88 -7.76 7.17
CA PRO A 392 2.12 -8.20 8.34
C PRO A 392 2.62 -9.56 8.85
N GLY A 393 2.94 -9.61 10.15
CA GLY A 393 3.43 -10.83 10.80
C GLY A 393 2.52 -12.02 10.51
N PRO A 394 3.05 -13.26 10.55
CA PRO A 394 2.28 -14.44 10.21
C PRO A 394 1.02 -14.50 11.09
N ASP A 395 -0.15 -14.50 10.44
CA ASP A 395 -1.43 -14.65 11.11
C ASP A 395 -1.37 -15.91 12.01
N PRO A 396 -1.79 -15.84 13.29
CA PRO A 396 -1.73 -16.98 14.20
C PRO A 396 -2.57 -18.18 13.74
N ALA A 397 -3.39 -17.99 12.71
CA ALA A 397 -4.22 -19.02 12.08
C ALA A 397 -3.54 -19.73 10.88
N ALA A 398 -2.36 -19.29 10.43
CA ALA A 398 -1.61 -19.96 9.37
C ALA A 398 -1.02 -21.29 9.87
N LEU A 399 -0.95 -22.29 8.98
CA LEU A 399 -0.33 -23.57 9.33
C LEU A 399 1.16 -23.38 9.65
N PRO A 400 1.71 -24.08 10.67
CA PRO A 400 3.13 -24.01 10.97
C PRO A 400 3.97 -24.38 9.73
N PRO A 401 5.06 -23.65 9.43
CA PRO A 401 5.96 -23.94 8.30
C PRO A 401 6.41 -25.42 8.20
N LEU A 402 6.62 -26.07 9.35
CA LEU A 402 7.01 -27.48 9.43
C LEU A 402 5.92 -28.43 8.89
N TRP A 403 4.65 -28.02 8.94
CA TRP A 403 3.55 -28.77 8.35
C TRP A 403 3.68 -28.85 6.83
N HIS A 404 4.02 -27.75 6.15
CA HIS A 404 4.27 -27.74 4.71
C HIS A 404 5.42 -28.66 4.34
N ALA A 405 6.52 -28.64 5.10
CA ALA A 405 7.65 -29.54 4.88
C ALA A 405 7.24 -31.01 5.03
N ALA A 406 6.44 -31.33 6.06
CA ALA A 406 5.93 -32.68 6.27
C ALA A 406 5.00 -33.13 5.13
N ALA A 407 4.08 -32.28 4.69
CA ALA A 407 3.14 -32.58 3.60
C ALA A 407 3.84 -32.83 2.27
N LEU A 408 4.84 -32.00 1.93
CA LEU A 408 5.66 -32.16 0.72
C LEU A 408 6.48 -33.46 0.77
N THR A 409 7.10 -33.75 1.92
CA THR A 409 7.86 -34.98 2.13
C THR A 409 6.97 -36.22 2.00
N ALA A 410 5.79 -36.21 2.62
CA ALA A 410 4.83 -37.30 2.53
C ALA A 410 4.34 -37.52 1.08
N ALA A 411 4.04 -36.45 0.34
CA ALA A 411 3.64 -36.54 -1.07
C ALA A 411 4.77 -37.12 -1.95
N ALA A 412 6.02 -36.74 -1.72
CA ALA A 412 7.19 -37.28 -2.43
C ALA A 412 7.38 -38.78 -2.17
N LEU A 413 7.26 -39.21 -0.91
CA LEU A 413 7.40 -40.61 -0.51
C LEU A 413 6.28 -41.48 -1.09
N LEU A 414 5.04 -40.98 -1.10
CA LEU A 414 3.92 -41.65 -1.76
C LEU A 414 4.14 -41.81 -3.27
N LEU A 415 4.65 -40.77 -3.95
CA LEU A 415 5.01 -40.83 -5.37
C LEU A 415 6.09 -41.90 -5.66
N LEU A 416 7.10 -42.00 -4.81
CA LEU A 416 8.16 -43.01 -4.93
C LEU A 416 7.63 -44.43 -4.65
N ALA A 417 6.77 -44.59 -3.64
CA ALA A 417 6.12 -45.87 -3.32
C ALA A 417 5.25 -46.37 -4.48
N LEU A 418 4.56 -45.45 -5.17
CA LEU A 418 3.77 -45.77 -6.36
C LEU A 418 4.62 -46.24 -7.55
N GLN A 419 5.92 -45.93 -7.59
CA GLN A 419 6.85 -46.40 -8.62
C GLN A 419 7.48 -47.76 -8.33
N ALA A 420 7.78 -48.01 -7.05
CA ALA A 420 8.38 -49.25 -6.61
C ALA A 420 7.28 -50.32 -6.53
N GLY A 421 6.96 -50.95 -7.67
CA GLY A 421 6.02 -52.08 -7.71
C GLY A 421 6.30 -53.03 -6.54
N THR A 422 5.30 -53.23 -5.67
CA THR A 422 5.41 -53.89 -4.35
C THR A 422 6.57 -53.36 -3.49
N PRO A 423 6.39 -52.27 -2.74
CA PRO A 423 7.43 -51.77 -1.84
C PRO A 423 7.70 -52.79 -0.73
N ARG A 424 8.98 -53.05 -0.42
CA ARG A 424 9.36 -53.78 0.80
C ARG A 424 8.81 -53.00 2.00
N ARG A 425 7.96 -53.65 2.81
CA ARG A 425 7.24 -53.08 3.98
C ARG A 425 8.12 -52.18 4.88
N HIS A 426 9.40 -52.49 5.00
CA HIS A 426 10.35 -51.77 5.85
C HIS A 426 10.62 -50.32 5.41
N THR A 427 10.68 -50.06 4.10
CA THR A 427 10.89 -48.70 3.56
C THR A 427 9.69 -47.80 3.80
N LEU A 428 8.48 -48.37 3.72
CA LEU A 428 7.23 -47.65 3.96
C LEU A 428 7.07 -47.34 5.45
N LEU A 429 7.40 -48.30 6.33
CA LEU A 429 7.39 -48.12 7.79
C LEU A 429 8.42 -47.09 8.28
N ALA A 430 9.64 -47.09 7.73
CA ALA A 430 10.65 -46.11 8.09
C ALA A 430 10.26 -44.69 7.64
N ALA A 431 9.68 -44.57 6.44
CA ALA A 431 9.17 -43.33 5.89
C ALA A 431 7.99 -42.76 6.71
N THR A 432 7.01 -43.60 7.09
CA THR A 432 5.91 -43.15 7.95
C THR A 432 6.35 -42.87 9.38
N ALA A 433 7.29 -43.63 9.95
CA ALA A 433 7.82 -43.37 11.29
C ALA A 433 8.58 -42.04 11.35
N ALA A 434 9.41 -41.73 10.33
CA ALA A 434 10.10 -40.45 10.23
C ALA A 434 9.12 -39.28 10.05
N ALA A 435 8.08 -39.44 9.21
CA ALA A 435 7.04 -38.43 9.05
C ALA A 435 6.22 -38.21 10.34
N LEU A 436 5.86 -39.28 11.06
CA LEU A 436 5.18 -39.20 12.35
C LEU A 436 6.05 -38.50 13.40
N ALA A 437 7.34 -38.85 13.50
CA ALA A 437 8.26 -38.19 14.43
C ALA A 437 8.39 -36.69 14.16
N LEU A 438 8.48 -36.30 12.88
CA LEU A 438 8.50 -34.89 12.45
C LEU A 438 7.17 -34.16 12.73
N CYS A 439 6.03 -34.85 12.65
CA CYS A 439 4.73 -34.26 12.98
C CYS A 439 4.50 -34.07 14.49
N PHE A 440 5.19 -34.79 15.37
CA PHE A 440 4.99 -34.73 16.83
C PHE A 440 6.02 -33.91 17.61
N LEU A 441 7.17 -33.57 17.01
CA LEU A 441 8.17 -32.67 17.61
C LEU A 441 7.66 -31.26 17.99
N PRO A 442 6.71 -30.61 17.27
CA PRO A 442 6.26 -29.26 17.63
C PRO A 442 5.29 -29.20 18.82
N ALA A 443 4.61 -30.30 19.17
CA ALA A 443 3.52 -30.27 20.15
C ALA A 443 4.01 -30.22 21.62
N ALA A 444 5.26 -30.60 21.89
CA ALA A 444 5.81 -30.64 23.25
C ALA A 444 6.43 -29.30 23.71
N ASP A 445 6.93 -28.48 22.77
CA ASP A 445 7.58 -27.18 23.07
C ASP A 445 6.64 -25.96 22.88
N LEU A 446 5.41 -26.17 22.41
CA LEU A 446 4.43 -25.10 22.12
C LEU A 446 3.21 -25.12 23.06
N ALA A 447 3.36 -25.52 24.33
CA ALA A 447 2.31 -25.27 25.30
C ALA A 447 2.12 -23.74 25.42
N PRO A 448 0.98 -23.17 24.98
CA PRO A 448 0.82 -21.72 24.94
C PRO A 448 0.80 -21.20 26.37
N GLY A 449 1.88 -20.50 26.77
CA GLY A 449 1.89 -19.76 28.03
C GLY A 449 0.83 -18.67 28.00
N LYS A 450 0.43 -18.18 29.18
CA LYS A 450 -0.50 -17.05 29.30
C LYS A 450 0.02 -15.85 28.50
N ILE A 451 -0.88 -15.22 27.74
CA ILE A 451 -0.63 -13.99 26.99
C ILE A 451 -1.58 -12.94 27.58
N THR A 452 -1.03 -11.90 28.21
CA THR A 452 -1.78 -10.73 28.65
C THR A 452 -2.09 -9.87 27.42
N THR A 453 -3.37 -9.64 27.15
CA THR A 453 -3.82 -8.79 26.04
C THR A 453 -3.89 -7.31 26.42
N VAL A 454 -4.11 -6.43 25.44
CA VAL A 454 -4.29 -4.99 25.68
C VAL A 454 -5.55 -4.74 26.53
N GLU A 455 -6.62 -5.52 26.33
CA GLU A 455 -7.85 -5.40 27.14
C GLU A 455 -7.63 -5.84 28.58
N ASP A 456 -6.79 -6.86 28.80
CA ASP A 456 -6.41 -7.31 30.13
C ASP A 456 -5.65 -6.22 30.91
N CYS A 457 -4.89 -5.38 30.21
CA CYS A 457 -4.16 -4.26 30.78
C CYS A 457 -5.07 -3.14 31.30
N ALA A 458 -6.28 -2.99 30.74
CA ALA A 458 -7.23 -1.97 31.19
C ALA A 458 -7.98 -2.35 32.47
N ARG A 459 -8.12 -3.66 32.79
CA ARG A 459 -9.09 -4.14 33.79
C ARG A 459 -8.53 -4.54 35.15
N ALA A 460 -7.21 -4.70 35.29
CA ALA A 460 -6.62 -5.35 36.45
C ALA A 460 -5.66 -4.43 37.24
N PRO A 461 -5.47 -4.67 38.55
CA PRO A 461 -4.48 -3.94 39.35
C PRO A 461 -3.07 -4.10 38.77
N ARG A 462 -2.32 -3.00 38.72
CA ARG A 462 -0.94 -2.98 38.20
C ARG A 462 0.03 -3.47 39.26
N THR A 463 0.43 -4.75 39.17
CA THR A 463 1.70 -5.20 39.76
C THR A 463 2.85 -4.74 38.87
N SER A 464 4.07 -4.63 39.39
CA SER A 464 5.28 -4.29 38.62
C SER A 464 5.43 -5.12 37.34
N GLU A 465 5.34 -6.44 37.45
CA GLU A 465 5.45 -7.34 36.30
C GLU A 465 4.34 -7.14 35.27
N ARG A 466 3.11 -6.85 35.73
CA ARG A 466 1.99 -6.60 34.84
C ARG A 466 2.08 -5.22 34.19
N ALA A 467 2.56 -4.22 34.90
CA ALA A 467 2.79 -2.88 34.39
C ALA A 467 3.82 -2.92 33.23
N TYR A 468 4.95 -3.63 33.44
CA TYR A 468 5.94 -3.89 32.39
C TYR A 468 5.36 -4.62 31.17
N LEU A 469 4.59 -5.69 31.38
CA LEU A 469 3.94 -6.41 30.28
C LEU A 469 2.98 -5.49 29.51
N CYS A 470 2.22 -4.66 30.22
CA CYS A 470 1.28 -3.74 29.60
C CYS A 470 1.99 -2.60 28.86
N ALA A 471 3.07 -2.05 29.40
CA ALA A 471 3.89 -1.05 28.72
C ALA A 471 4.42 -1.59 27.38
N ILE A 472 4.96 -2.82 27.37
CA ILE A 472 5.43 -3.46 26.13
C ILE A 472 4.30 -3.69 25.14
N ARG A 473 3.14 -4.16 25.60
CA ARG A 473 2.00 -4.48 24.73
C ARG A 473 1.33 -3.26 24.13
N VAL A 474 1.20 -2.19 24.90
CA VAL A 474 0.47 -0.99 24.49
C VAL A 474 1.38 -0.06 23.68
N ASN A 475 2.63 0.11 24.12
CA ASN A 475 3.53 1.09 23.51
C ASN A 475 4.47 0.47 22.47
N ALA A 476 4.48 -0.86 22.31
CA ALA A 476 5.37 -1.60 21.41
C ALA A 476 6.86 -1.21 21.59
N THR A 477 7.27 -0.93 22.83
CA THR A 477 8.63 -0.44 23.16
C THR A 477 9.73 -1.45 22.86
N LEU A 478 9.38 -2.74 22.83
CA LEU A 478 10.24 -3.79 22.31
C LEU A 478 9.57 -4.37 21.07
N ASP A 479 10.35 -4.61 20.01
CA ASP A 479 9.89 -5.37 18.85
C ASP A 479 9.75 -6.85 19.25
N VAL A 480 8.61 -7.17 19.85
CA VAL A 480 8.22 -8.51 20.29
C VAL A 480 6.87 -8.88 19.71
N ALA A 481 6.70 -10.15 19.37
CA ALA A 481 5.44 -10.60 18.82
C ALA A 481 4.27 -10.41 19.79
N ALA A 482 3.12 -9.96 19.27
CA ALA A 482 1.88 -9.84 20.03
C ALA A 482 1.48 -11.17 20.71
N GLY A 483 1.84 -12.31 20.10
CA GLY A 483 1.61 -13.65 20.64
C GLY A 483 2.68 -14.16 21.61
N THR A 484 3.73 -13.39 21.92
CA THR A 484 4.83 -13.85 22.80
C THR A 484 4.29 -14.14 24.21
N PRO A 485 4.47 -15.33 24.80
CA PRO A 485 3.98 -15.59 26.15
C PRO A 485 4.58 -14.66 27.22
N ASP A 486 3.80 -14.32 28.25
CA ASP A 486 4.17 -13.34 29.29
C ASP A 486 5.48 -13.71 30.01
N HIS A 487 5.68 -14.99 30.29
CA HIS A 487 6.90 -15.46 30.96
C HIS A 487 8.17 -15.23 30.14
N VAL A 488 8.08 -15.28 28.81
CA VAL A 488 9.20 -15.01 27.90
C VAL A 488 9.54 -13.52 27.94
N LEU A 489 8.52 -12.65 27.92
CA LEU A 489 8.70 -11.19 28.03
C LEU A 489 9.31 -10.79 29.37
N LEU A 490 8.84 -11.39 30.47
CA LEU A 490 9.37 -11.15 31.81
C LEU A 490 10.82 -11.64 31.94
N ALA A 491 11.13 -12.83 31.42
CA ALA A 491 12.51 -13.34 31.40
C ALA A 491 13.43 -12.41 30.60
N ARG A 492 12.99 -11.92 29.44
CA ARG A 492 13.72 -10.94 28.64
C ARG A 492 13.93 -9.64 29.41
N GLY A 493 12.90 -9.10 30.05
CA GLY A 493 12.97 -7.88 30.85
C GLY A 493 13.96 -7.97 32.00
N ARG A 494 13.95 -9.10 32.73
CA ARG A 494 14.92 -9.36 33.80
C ARG A 494 16.36 -9.47 33.28
N ARG A 495 16.57 -10.08 32.10
CA ARG A 495 17.87 -10.10 31.42
C ARG A 495 18.33 -8.67 31.08
N LEU A 496 17.44 -7.84 30.54
CA LEU A 496 17.72 -6.44 30.23
C LEU A 496 18.05 -5.64 31.50
N CYS A 497 17.33 -5.86 32.59
CA CYS A 497 17.65 -5.26 33.89
C CYS A 497 19.06 -5.63 34.37
N ALA A 498 19.48 -6.90 34.19
CA ALA A 498 20.82 -7.32 34.55
C ALA A 498 21.90 -6.64 33.68
N VAL A 499 21.64 -6.41 32.39
CA VAL A 499 22.57 -5.66 31.51
C VAL A 499 22.62 -4.19 31.92
N HIS A 500 21.47 -3.56 32.12
CA HIS A 500 21.38 -2.17 32.57
C HIS A 500 22.08 -1.95 33.91
N ALA A 501 21.96 -2.87 34.87
CA ALA A 501 22.63 -2.77 36.16
C ALA A 501 24.18 -2.85 36.06
N ARG A 502 24.72 -3.53 35.03
CA ARG A 502 26.18 -3.63 34.82
C ARG A 502 26.78 -2.44 34.09
N GLN A 503 25.99 -1.74 33.27
CA GLN A 503 26.45 -0.61 32.45
C GLN A 503 27.70 -0.93 31.59
N ASP A 504 27.83 -2.18 31.10
CA ASP A 504 28.94 -2.56 30.23
C ASP A 504 28.73 -2.03 28.80
N PRO A 505 29.60 -1.13 28.28
CA PRO A 505 29.44 -0.55 26.94
C PRO A 505 29.41 -1.59 25.82
N ALA A 506 30.13 -2.71 25.97
CA ALA A 506 30.14 -3.76 24.95
C ALA A 506 28.81 -4.52 24.90
N GLU A 507 28.19 -4.78 26.06
CA GLU A 507 26.87 -5.43 26.11
C GLU A 507 25.78 -4.51 25.59
N LEU A 508 25.82 -3.21 25.92
CA LEU A 508 24.87 -2.22 25.42
C LEU A 508 24.99 -2.01 23.91
N ALA A 509 26.21 -1.95 23.37
CA ALA A 509 26.44 -1.87 21.93
C ALA A 509 25.87 -3.10 21.20
N ARG A 510 26.05 -4.30 21.77
CA ARG A 510 25.50 -5.54 21.23
C ARG A 510 23.98 -5.56 21.27
N LEU A 511 23.36 -5.13 22.38
CA LEU A 511 21.89 -5.01 22.47
C LEU A 511 21.34 -4.08 21.37
N ARG A 512 21.99 -2.94 21.13
CA ARG A 512 21.62 -2.01 20.06
C ARG A 512 21.75 -2.65 18.68
N SER A 513 22.86 -3.33 18.39
CA SER A 513 23.12 -3.91 17.06
C SER A 513 22.31 -5.17 16.76
N GLU A 514 22.08 -6.02 17.76
CA GLU A 514 21.43 -7.34 17.57
C GLU A 514 19.93 -7.31 17.85
N GLU A 515 19.50 -6.55 18.86
CA GLU A 515 18.10 -6.54 19.32
C GLU A 515 17.37 -5.23 19.00
N GLY A 516 18.07 -4.23 18.46
CA GLY A 516 17.48 -2.93 18.11
C GLY A 516 17.04 -2.10 19.33
N VAL A 517 17.45 -2.49 20.54
CA VAL A 517 17.07 -1.80 21.77
C VAL A 517 18.02 -0.64 22.00
N ASP A 518 17.50 0.57 22.10
CA ASP A 518 18.29 1.75 22.38
C ASP A 518 18.68 1.83 23.88
N PRO A 519 19.98 1.83 24.23
CA PRO A 519 20.45 1.96 25.61
C PRO A 519 19.93 3.18 26.37
N GLU A 520 19.67 4.30 25.69
CA GLU A 520 19.18 5.54 26.33
C GLU A 520 17.69 5.42 26.71
N GLY A 521 16.88 4.80 25.85
CA GLY A 521 15.47 4.49 26.15
C GLY A 521 15.27 3.29 27.08
N LEU A 522 16.28 2.44 27.26
CA LEU A 522 16.16 1.19 28.03
C LEU A 522 15.62 1.37 29.46
N PRO A 523 16.06 2.36 30.28
CA PRO A 523 15.57 2.54 31.64
C PRO A 523 14.05 2.68 31.71
N TRP A 524 13.47 3.47 30.79
CA TRP A 524 12.03 3.71 30.68
C TRP A 524 11.22 2.47 30.28
N VAL A 525 11.86 1.48 29.64
CA VAL A 525 11.18 0.24 29.20
C VAL A 525 11.09 -0.79 30.33
N ILE A 526 12.02 -0.76 31.28
CA ILE A 526 12.18 -1.82 32.31
C ILE A 526 12.01 -1.31 33.74
N ASP A 527 11.72 -0.02 33.94
CA ASP A 527 11.61 0.61 35.25
C ASP A 527 10.65 -0.12 36.18
N ASP A 528 9.51 -0.55 35.67
CA ASP A 528 8.48 -1.29 36.40
C ASP A 528 9.02 -2.56 37.08
N ILE A 529 9.98 -3.27 36.46
CA ILE A 529 10.53 -4.53 36.96
C ILE A 529 12.00 -4.43 37.43
N CYS A 530 12.62 -3.25 37.28
CA CYS A 530 14.04 -3.05 37.53
C CYS A 530 14.28 -1.84 38.45
N PRO A 531 14.51 -2.06 39.75
CA PRO A 531 14.64 -0.95 40.71
C PRO A 531 15.73 0.07 40.37
N SER A 532 16.85 -0.36 39.77
CA SER A 532 17.92 0.56 39.35
C SER A 532 17.52 1.43 38.17
N ALA A 533 16.76 0.87 37.22
CA ALA A 533 16.21 1.63 36.09
C ALA A 533 15.15 2.62 36.56
N HIS A 534 14.27 2.21 37.49
CA HIS A 534 13.29 3.11 38.09
C HIS A 534 13.94 4.31 38.79
N ALA A 535 15.01 4.08 39.56
CA ALA A 535 15.75 5.18 40.19
C ALA A 535 16.37 6.12 39.15
N ALA A 536 16.85 5.60 38.02
CA ALA A 536 17.38 6.42 36.93
C ALA A 536 16.30 7.24 36.22
N VAL A 537 15.12 6.65 35.99
CA VAL A 537 13.94 7.33 35.41
C VAL A 537 13.49 8.47 36.32
N VAL A 538 13.27 8.21 37.61
CA VAL A 538 12.86 9.24 38.57
C VAL A 538 13.90 10.38 38.65
N ALA A 539 15.20 10.05 38.62
CA ALA A 539 16.24 11.06 38.62
C ALA A 539 16.23 11.91 37.34
N ALA A 540 15.96 11.30 36.17
CA ALA A 540 15.84 11.99 34.90
C ALA A 540 14.60 12.90 34.86
N GLU A 541 13.43 12.39 35.28
CA GLU A 541 12.18 13.17 35.39
C GLU A 541 12.36 14.36 36.33
N THR A 542 13.00 14.16 37.48
CA THR A 542 13.27 15.25 38.43
C THR A 542 14.20 16.31 37.83
N ALA A 543 15.22 15.89 37.08
CA ALA A 543 16.13 16.81 36.42
C ALA A 543 15.43 17.61 35.32
N GLU A 544 14.60 16.95 34.51
CA GLU A 544 13.78 17.59 33.47
C GLU A 544 12.75 18.56 34.08
N GLU A 545 12.08 18.18 35.18
CA GLU A 545 11.15 19.06 35.89
C GLU A 545 11.86 20.30 36.42
N VAL A 546 13.05 20.16 37.00
CA VAL A 546 13.86 21.30 37.46
C VAL A 546 14.28 22.19 36.29
N GLU A 547 14.71 21.63 35.16
CA GLU A 547 15.06 22.40 33.96
C GLU A 547 13.84 23.13 33.38
N TYR A 548 12.70 22.44 33.31
CA TYR A 548 11.43 23.01 32.87
C TYR A 548 10.96 24.14 33.77
N GLU A 549 11.02 23.98 35.10
CA GLU A 549 10.70 25.03 36.06
C GLU A 549 11.63 26.25 35.92
N GLN A 550 12.92 26.01 35.70
CA GLN A 550 13.90 27.07 35.46
C GLN A 550 13.63 27.82 34.16
N SER A 551 13.33 27.10 33.08
CA SER A 551 12.94 27.67 31.78
C SER A 551 11.66 28.49 31.91
N GLN A 552 10.62 27.95 32.54
CA GLN A 552 9.37 28.67 32.82
C GLN A 552 9.59 29.90 33.71
N ALA A 553 10.46 29.81 34.72
CA ALA A 553 10.82 30.96 35.55
C ALA A 553 11.61 32.02 34.76
N GLU A 554 12.44 31.63 33.81
CA GLU A 554 13.09 32.55 32.88
C GLU A 554 12.09 33.24 31.95
N GLU A 555 11.15 32.52 31.34
CA GLU A 555 10.10 33.12 30.51
C GLU A 555 9.21 34.10 31.31
N ARG A 556 8.87 33.76 32.55
CA ARG A 556 8.18 34.69 33.46
C ARG A 556 9.02 35.95 33.71
N ARG A 557 10.33 35.81 33.95
CA ARG A 557 11.25 36.97 34.13
C ARG A 557 11.33 37.82 32.87
N LYS A 558 11.40 37.21 31.67
CA LYS A 558 11.36 37.91 30.38
C LYS A 558 10.07 38.74 30.27
N CYS A 559 8.92 38.14 30.55
CA CYS A 559 7.65 38.85 30.49
C CYS A 559 7.49 39.91 31.56
N ASP A 560 8.01 39.71 32.78
CA ASP A 560 7.99 40.73 33.83
C ASP A 560 8.84 41.95 33.48
N ALA A 561 10.03 41.71 32.90
CA ALA A 561 10.96 42.73 32.42
C ALA A 561 10.47 43.46 31.16
N ALA A 562 9.51 42.89 30.43
CA ALA A 562 8.93 43.53 29.25
C ALA A 562 8.43 44.95 29.59
N PRO A 563 8.74 45.97 28.76
CA PRO A 563 8.30 47.33 29.02
C PRO A 563 6.78 47.39 29.15
N ARG A 564 6.29 47.95 30.27
CA ARG A 564 4.86 48.18 30.44
C ARG A 564 4.39 49.22 29.44
N HIS A 565 3.30 48.92 28.74
CA HIS A 565 2.64 49.90 27.89
C HIS A 565 2.11 51.05 28.75
N ARG A 566 2.35 52.29 28.31
CA ARG A 566 1.90 53.51 28.98
C ARG A 566 0.90 54.19 28.06
N SER A 567 -0.35 53.77 28.13
CA SER A 567 -1.38 54.25 27.22
C SER A 567 -1.55 55.77 27.30
N LEU A 568 -1.63 56.43 26.14
CA LEU A 568 -1.88 57.87 26.06
C LEU A 568 -3.30 58.28 26.50
N ILE A 569 -4.23 57.31 26.54
CA ILE A 569 -5.57 57.47 27.10
C ILE A 569 -5.88 56.29 28.02
N ALA A 570 -6.78 56.48 28.99
CA ALA A 570 -7.17 55.40 29.89
C ALA A 570 -7.97 54.32 29.13
N PRO A 571 -7.55 53.04 29.18
CA PRO A 571 -8.33 51.94 28.62
C PRO A 571 -9.56 51.67 29.48
N ALA A 572 -10.65 51.23 28.84
CA ALA A 572 -11.85 50.76 29.54
C ALA A 572 -11.60 49.42 30.26
N LYS A 573 -10.73 48.59 29.69
CA LYS A 573 -10.23 47.34 30.27
C LYS A 573 -8.79 47.14 29.84
N ALA A 574 -7.90 46.82 30.77
CA ALA A 574 -6.52 46.44 30.46
C ALA A 574 -6.14 45.22 31.26
N VAL A 575 -5.64 44.19 30.58
CA VAL A 575 -5.21 42.93 31.18
C VAL A 575 -3.83 42.59 30.65
N ARG A 576 -2.85 42.51 31.54
CA ARG A 576 -1.56 41.90 31.25
C ARG A 576 -1.66 40.43 31.67
N VAL A 577 -1.50 39.52 30.71
CA VAL A 577 -1.52 38.09 31.01
C VAL A 577 -0.28 37.79 31.87
N LYS A 578 -0.49 37.19 33.03
CA LYS A 578 0.58 36.99 34.02
C LYS A 578 1.57 35.93 33.56
N GLU A 579 1.07 34.88 32.93
CA GLU A 579 1.87 33.76 32.46
C GLU A 579 2.28 33.97 30.98
N PRO A 580 3.53 33.66 30.61
CA PRO A 580 3.95 33.67 29.22
C PRO A 580 3.09 32.67 28.43
N GLN A 581 2.60 33.09 27.27
CA GLN A 581 1.74 32.26 26.42
C GLN A 581 2.60 31.55 25.37
N TRP A 582 2.32 30.29 25.02
CA TRP A 582 3.02 29.57 23.96
C TRP A 582 2.07 29.21 22.81
N PRO A 583 1.74 30.18 21.94
CA PRO A 583 0.84 29.92 20.82
C PRO A 583 1.53 29.06 19.75
N ASP A 584 0.84 28.04 19.26
CA ASP A 584 1.27 27.13 18.20
C ASP A 584 1.06 27.76 16.81
N GLY A 585 1.70 28.93 16.62
CA GLY A 585 1.77 29.66 15.35
C GLY A 585 0.75 30.79 15.16
N SER A 586 -0.42 30.76 15.81
CA SER A 586 -1.33 31.92 15.77
C SER A 586 -2.30 31.97 16.96
N LEU A 587 -2.81 33.17 17.24
CA LEU A 587 -3.96 33.39 18.10
C LEU A 587 -5.17 33.70 17.19
N GLY A 588 -6.09 32.75 17.12
CA GLY A 588 -7.36 32.88 16.41
C GLY A 588 -8.47 33.40 17.31
N LEU A 589 -9.54 33.90 16.73
CA LEU A 589 -10.79 34.22 17.42
C LEU A 589 -11.90 33.82 16.47
N PHE A 590 -12.83 33.03 16.99
CA PHE A 590 -13.95 32.48 16.24
C PHE A 590 -15.24 32.68 17.03
N GLU A 591 -16.18 33.44 16.45
CA GLU A 591 -17.54 33.57 16.93
C GLU A 591 -18.47 32.84 15.97
N ALA A 592 -19.25 31.88 16.48
CA ALA A 592 -20.23 31.18 15.67
C ALA A 592 -21.31 32.16 15.18
N VAL A 593 -21.37 32.39 13.87
CA VAL A 593 -22.33 33.31 13.24
C VAL A 593 -23.61 32.56 12.86
N ASP A 594 -23.46 31.36 12.31
CA ASP A 594 -24.50 30.39 11.96
C ASP A 594 -23.86 29.00 11.78
N ASP A 595 -24.66 27.93 11.73
CA ASP A 595 -24.18 26.54 11.53
C ASP A 595 -23.52 26.30 10.15
N SER A 596 -23.62 27.27 9.24
CA SER A 596 -23.03 27.22 7.89
C SER A 596 -21.72 28.01 7.75
N PHE A 597 -21.27 28.67 8.82
CA PHE A 597 -20.08 29.49 8.81
C PHE A 597 -18.84 28.62 8.88
N ASP A 598 -18.17 28.42 7.74
CA ASP A 598 -16.83 27.83 7.70
C ASP A 598 -15.77 28.94 7.85
N PRO A 599 -15.06 29.01 8.99
CA PRO A 599 -14.04 30.03 9.21
C PRO A 599 -12.85 29.90 8.25
N LEU A 600 -12.57 28.70 7.75
CA LEU A 600 -11.45 28.44 6.83
C LEU A 600 -11.76 28.97 5.43
N SER A 601 -13.04 28.95 5.02
CA SER A 601 -13.49 29.44 3.71
C SER A 601 -13.23 30.94 3.47
N GLN A 602 -13.09 31.74 4.54
CA GLN A 602 -12.93 33.19 4.42
C GLN A 602 -11.52 33.66 4.06
N GLY A 603 -10.55 32.73 4.05
CA GLY A 603 -9.15 33.03 3.76
C GLY A 603 -8.52 34.05 4.71
N VAL A 604 -9.06 34.21 5.93
CA VAL A 604 -8.55 35.19 6.93
C VAL A 604 -7.10 34.87 7.30
N PHE A 605 -6.75 33.59 7.46
CA PHE A 605 -5.37 33.18 7.69
C PHE A 605 -4.43 33.60 6.54
N SER A 606 -4.81 33.33 5.28
CA SER A 606 -4.04 33.75 4.11
C SER A 606 -3.91 35.27 4.02
N LYS A 607 -4.95 36.02 4.40
CA LYS A 607 -4.90 37.48 4.52
C LYS A 607 -3.98 37.92 5.65
N ALA A 608 -3.96 37.24 6.80
CA ALA A 608 -3.07 37.55 7.90
C ALA A 608 -1.60 37.38 7.49
N LEU A 609 -1.29 36.32 6.73
CA LEU A 609 0.03 36.11 6.11
C LEU A 609 0.39 37.23 5.13
N ALA A 610 -0.53 37.62 4.25
CA ALA A 610 -0.31 38.71 3.31
C ALA A 610 -0.12 40.08 3.99
N ASN A 611 -0.87 40.32 5.08
CA ASN A 611 -0.74 41.51 5.92
C ASN A 611 0.50 41.44 6.84
N GLY A 612 1.07 40.26 7.03
CA GLY A 612 2.25 39.96 7.83
C GLY A 612 2.06 39.93 9.35
N LEU A 613 0.84 40.12 9.89
CA LEU A 613 0.61 40.07 11.35
C LEU A 613 -0.83 39.73 11.74
N VAL A 614 -1.83 40.42 11.20
CA VAL A 614 -3.23 40.22 11.61
C VAL A 614 -4.18 40.42 10.44
N ALA A 615 -5.26 39.64 10.42
CA ALA A 615 -6.41 39.86 9.56
C ALA A 615 -7.70 39.57 10.32
N GLY A 616 -8.75 40.33 9.99
CA GLY A 616 -10.08 40.18 10.57
C GLY A 616 -11.15 40.14 9.49
N GLY A 617 -12.28 39.54 9.85
CA GLY A 617 -13.52 39.50 9.11
C GLY A 617 -14.70 39.43 10.07
N ARG A 618 -15.85 39.01 9.58
CA ARG A 618 -17.03 38.80 10.44
C ARG A 618 -16.89 37.49 11.20
N GLY A 619 -16.86 37.55 12.52
CA GLY A 619 -16.78 36.37 13.40
C GLY A 619 -15.44 35.62 13.35
N HIS A 620 -14.45 36.08 12.59
CA HIS A 620 -13.13 35.46 12.50
C HIS A 620 -12.01 36.52 12.49
N LEU A 621 -11.04 36.36 13.39
CA LEU A 621 -9.81 37.17 13.46
C LEU A 621 -8.62 36.24 13.70
N VAL A 622 -7.49 36.50 13.03
CA VAL A 622 -6.24 35.74 13.19
C VAL A 622 -5.10 36.70 13.44
N ILE A 623 -4.33 36.46 14.50
CA ILE A 623 -3.08 37.13 14.82
C ILE A 623 -1.95 36.12 14.69
N LEU A 624 -1.00 36.38 13.79
CA LEU A 624 0.19 35.56 13.61
C LEU A 624 1.16 35.76 14.77
N THR A 625 1.76 34.66 15.19
CA THR A 625 2.80 34.59 16.21
C THR A 625 3.89 33.64 15.73
N HIS A 626 5.08 33.72 16.31
CA HIS A 626 6.11 32.70 16.10
C HIS A 626 5.86 31.52 17.04
N SER A 627 5.86 30.29 16.51
CA SER A 627 5.70 29.05 17.28
C SER A 627 6.88 28.77 18.22
N ASP A 628 8.06 29.31 17.90
CA ASP A 628 9.30 28.93 18.57
C ASP A 628 9.63 29.80 19.80
N ALA A 629 8.72 30.71 20.17
CA ALA A 629 8.94 31.63 21.28
C ALA A 629 7.67 31.88 22.07
N HIS A 630 7.79 32.03 23.39
CA HIS A 630 6.69 32.49 24.21
C HIS A 630 6.29 33.94 23.85
N ALA A 631 5.07 34.32 24.21
CA ALA A 631 4.49 35.63 24.00
C ALA A 631 4.04 36.26 25.32
N CYS A 632 4.55 37.46 25.58
CA CYS A 632 4.10 38.34 26.65
C CYS A 632 2.94 39.19 26.15
N VAL A 633 1.72 38.78 26.49
CA VAL A 633 0.49 39.35 25.93
C VAL A 633 -0.11 40.42 26.86
N THR A 634 -0.40 41.58 26.28
CA THR A 634 -1.20 42.64 26.90
C THR A 634 -2.43 42.91 26.06
N LEU A 635 -3.59 42.96 26.71
CA LEU A 635 -4.90 43.11 26.09
C LEU A 635 -5.52 44.41 26.59
N GLU A 636 -5.93 45.30 25.68
CA GLU A 636 -6.52 46.58 26.04
C GLU A 636 -7.77 46.87 25.24
N THR A 637 -8.87 47.21 25.91
CA THR A 637 -10.12 47.63 25.29
C THR A 637 -10.34 49.12 25.54
N TYR A 638 -10.70 49.87 24.50
CA TYR A 638 -10.96 51.30 24.58
C TYR A 638 -12.39 51.66 24.15
N ALA A 639 -12.99 52.63 24.83
CA ALA A 639 -14.31 53.17 24.47
C ALA A 639 -14.27 54.12 23.25
N ARG A 640 -13.08 54.59 22.88
CA ARG A 640 -12.82 55.47 21.73
C ARG A 640 -11.49 55.09 21.10
N ARG A 641 -11.27 55.49 19.84
CA ARG A 641 -10.02 55.22 19.11
C ARG A 641 -8.79 55.72 19.89
N PRO A 642 -7.85 54.84 20.28
CA PRO A 642 -6.60 55.25 20.91
C PRO A 642 -5.64 55.85 19.88
N PRO A 643 -4.79 56.83 20.28
CA PRO A 643 -3.70 57.32 19.45
C PRO A 643 -2.81 56.19 18.93
N VAL A 644 -2.16 56.40 17.79
CA VAL A 644 -1.27 55.39 17.19
C VAL A 644 0.12 55.51 17.80
N GLU A 645 0.61 54.41 18.40
CA GLU A 645 1.91 54.34 19.07
C GLU A 645 2.83 53.33 18.37
N THR A 646 3.76 53.80 17.54
CA THR A 646 4.71 52.93 16.80
C THR A 646 6.09 52.83 17.44
N GLY A 647 6.39 53.69 18.43
CA GLY A 647 7.66 53.72 19.14
C GLY A 647 7.89 52.45 19.96
N GLY A 648 9.05 51.82 19.79
CA GLY A 648 9.40 50.58 20.50
C GLY A 648 8.70 49.31 20.01
N TRP A 649 7.94 49.38 18.92
CA TRP A 649 7.28 48.24 18.27
C TRP A 649 7.90 47.96 16.91
N GLU A 650 8.02 46.70 16.50
CA GLU A 650 8.61 46.36 15.20
C GLU A 650 7.55 46.29 14.10
N HIS A 651 6.35 45.82 14.44
CA HIS A 651 5.23 45.68 13.51
C HIS A 651 3.95 46.16 14.18
N VAL A 652 3.20 47.06 13.52
CA VAL A 652 1.91 47.56 14.01
C VAL A 652 0.89 47.55 12.88
N VAL A 653 -0.15 46.74 13.03
CA VAL A 653 -1.22 46.57 12.05
C VAL A 653 -2.58 46.70 12.72
N GLU A 654 -3.52 47.35 12.06
CA GLU A 654 -4.90 47.51 12.49
C GLU A 654 -5.86 47.00 11.42
N VAL A 655 -6.87 46.24 11.83
CA VAL A 655 -7.87 45.63 10.96
C VAL A 655 -9.28 45.89 11.48
N GLY A 656 -10.27 45.80 10.59
CA GLY A 656 -11.67 45.70 10.98
C GLY A 656 -12.04 44.28 11.41
N TYR A 657 -12.93 44.19 12.38
CA TYR A 657 -13.49 42.95 12.90
C TYR A 657 -14.97 43.16 13.22
N ASP A 658 -15.87 42.36 12.64
CA ASP A 658 -17.30 42.40 12.97
C ASP A 658 -17.61 41.30 13.99
N SER A 659 -17.94 41.70 15.21
CA SER A 659 -18.26 40.79 16.32
C SER A 659 -19.77 40.56 16.42
N PRO A 660 -20.29 39.40 16.00
CA PRO A 660 -21.72 39.15 16.04
C PRO A 660 -22.25 38.89 17.46
N ALA A 661 -21.48 38.23 18.33
CA ALA A 661 -21.90 37.85 19.67
C ALA A 661 -21.34 38.79 20.76
N GLY A 662 -20.35 39.61 20.42
CA GLY A 662 -19.67 40.45 21.40
C GLY A 662 -18.72 39.66 22.30
N ASP A 663 -18.20 38.51 21.83
CA ASP A 663 -17.25 37.66 22.57
C ASP A 663 -15.89 37.63 21.87
N LEU A 664 -15.03 38.60 22.17
CA LEU A 664 -13.73 38.75 21.52
C LEU A 664 -12.64 38.03 22.31
N ARG A 665 -12.73 36.70 22.42
CA ARG A 665 -11.70 35.88 23.06
C ARG A 665 -10.77 35.29 22.02
N LEU A 666 -9.53 35.75 22.04
CA LEU A 666 -8.44 35.11 21.32
C LEU A 666 -8.15 33.75 21.96
N ARG A 667 -7.99 32.72 21.13
CA ARG A 667 -7.66 31.37 21.53
C ARG A 667 -6.66 30.75 20.55
N ASP A 668 -5.93 29.78 21.03
CA ASP A 668 -5.18 28.86 20.18
C ASP A 668 -5.75 27.47 20.45
N ASP A 669 -6.43 26.94 19.44
CA ASP A 669 -7.15 25.67 19.53
C ASP A 669 -6.18 24.46 19.61
N LEU A 670 -4.90 24.63 19.26
CA LEU A 670 -3.88 23.58 19.36
C LEU A 670 -3.29 23.50 20.78
N SER A 671 -2.91 24.64 21.36
CA SER A 671 -2.35 24.71 22.72
C SER A 671 -3.41 24.77 23.83
N GLY A 672 -4.68 25.03 23.49
CA GLY A 672 -5.76 25.23 24.45
C GLY A 672 -5.71 26.59 25.18
N ILE A 673 -4.89 27.53 24.71
CA ILE A 673 -4.82 28.88 25.27
C ILE A 673 -6.14 29.62 25.01
N VAL A 674 -6.68 30.28 26.04
CA VAL A 674 -7.83 31.17 25.91
C VAL A 674 -7.53 32.47 26.65
N LEU A 675 -7.53 33.57 25.91
CA LEU A 675 -7.24 34.90 26.43
C LEU A 675 -8.51 35.62 26.92
N PRO A 676 -8.37 36.56 27.87
CA PRO A 676 -9.48 37.39 28.33
C PRO A 676 -10.19 38.14 27.20
N ASP A 677 -11.52 38.23 27.31
CA ASP A 677 -12.38 38.89 26.32
C ASP A 677 -12.00 40.37 26.11
N LEU A 678 -11.82 40.77 24.85
CA LEU A 678 -11.48 42.13 24.41
C LEU A 678 -12.71 43.00 24.10
N SER A 679 -13.92 42.45 24.17
CA SER A 679 -15.16 43.17 23.86
C SER A 679 -15.38 44.36 24.81
N LEU A 680 -16.02 45.43 24.31
CA LEU A 680 -16.41 46.55 25.15
C LEU A 680 -17.71 46.20 25.90
N ARG A 681 -17.56 45.49 27.02
CA ARG A 681 -18.67 45.02 27.89
C ARG A 681 -19.62 44.03 27.19
N GLY A 682 -19.08 43.06 26.46
CA GLY A 682 -19.88 42.04 25.76
C GLY A 682 -20.68 42.59 24.59
N ARG A 683 -20.31 43.76 24.07
CA ARG A 683 -21.13 44.46 23.07
C ARG A 683 -20.85 43.90 21.67
N PRO A 684 -21.87 43.43 20.92
CA PRO A 684 -21.68 43.09 19.51
C PRO A 684 -21.53 44.34 18.64
N GLY A 685 -20.92 44.17 17.46
CA GLY A 685 -20.75 45.21 16.44
C GLY A 685 -19.35 45.28 15.86
N HIS A 686 -19.08 46.35 15.11
CA HIS A 686 -17.80 46.57 14.46
C HIS A 686 -16.74 47.10 15.44
N TYR A 687 -15.63 46.37 15.49
CA TYR A 687 -14.42 46.70 16.21
C TYR A 687 -13.28 46.98 15.24
N ARG A 688 -12.37 47.85 15.68
CA ARG A 688 -11.03 47.95 15.13
C ARG A 688 -10.07 47.27 16.09
N VAL A 689 -9.35 46.29 15.59
CA VAL A 689 -8.34 45.54 16.34
C VAL A 689 -6.96 45.97 15.86
N ARG A 690 -6.16 46.52 16.76
CA ARG A 690 -4.77 46.92 16.48
C ARG A 690 -3.82 46.01 17.24
N VAL A 691 -2.92 45.37 16.52
CA VAL A 691 -1.89 44.50 17.08
C VAL A 691 -0.54 45.17 16.94
N HIS A 692 0.17 45.26 18.07
CA HIS A 692 1.56 45.66 18.11
C HIS A 692 2.41 44.44 18.46
N PHE A 693 3.44 44.21 17.66
CA PHE A 693 4.37 43.12 17.80
C PHE A 693 5.80 43.66 17.90
N ALA A 694 6.60 43.08 18.78
CA ALA A 694 8.03 43.29 18.85
C ALA A 694 8.72 42.08 19.47
N TRP A 695 9.97 41.84 19.07
CA TRP A 695 10.87 40.97 19.82
C TRP A 695 11.41 41.66 21.07
N LEU A 696 11.39 40.93 22.19
CA LEU A 696 12.08 41.31 23.42
C LEU A 696 13.47 40.67 23.40
N PRO A 697 14.55 41.47 23.32
CA PRO A 697 15.89 40.94 23.40
C PRO A 697 16.16 40.42 24.81
N TRP A 698 16.90 39.32 24.92
CA TRP A 698 17.21 38.69 26.21
C TRP A 698 18.57 38.00 26.16
N ASN A 699 19.40 38.20 27.20
CA ASN A 699 20.73 37.60 27.33
C ASN A 699 21.61 37.71 26.06
N GLY A 700 21.57 38.86 25.38
CA GLY A 700 22.34 39.10 24.14
C GLY A 700 21.69 38.55 22.86
N GLY A 701 20.62 37.76 22.97
CA GLY A 701 19.81 37.32 21.84
C GLY A 701 18.83 38.40 21.38
N ARG A 702 18.72 38.60 20.06
CA ARG A 702 17.77 39.56 19.46
C ARG A 702 16.31 39.08 19.52
N TYR A 703 16.09 37.77 19.47
CA TYR A 703 14.78 37.11 19.39
C TYR A 703 14.52 36.29 20.65
N GLY A 704 14.39 36.96 21.80
CA GLY A 704 14.32 36.29 23.11
C GLY A 704 12.91 35.80 23.49
N THR A 705 11.92 36.68 23.42
CA THR A 705 10.50 36.36 23.60
C THR A 705 9.66 37.36 22.80
N GLN A 706 8.42 37.03 22.47
CA GLN A 706 7.53 37.90 21.70
C GLN A 706 6.78 38.84 22.65
N ARG A 707 6.61 40.09 22.25
CA ARG A 707 5.75 41.06 22.95
C ARG A 707 4.56 41.38 22.07
N LEU A 708 3.38 41.08 22.59
CA LEU A 708 2.12 41.35 21.91
C LEU A 708 1.29 42.35 22.73
N LEU A 709 0.84 43.40 22.07
CA LEU A 709 -0.19 44.29 22.59
C LEU A 709 -1.36 44.30 21.62
N VAL A 710 -2.49 43.76 22.05
CA VAL A 710 -3.73 43.70 21.27
C VAL A 710 -4.70 44.72 21.83
N MET A 711 -5.05 45.70 21.02
CA MET A 711 -6.02 46.72 21.36
C MET A 711 -7.32 46.49 20.58
N ALA A 712 -8.47 46.62 21.24
CA ALA A 712 -9.78 46.61 20.61
C ALA A 712 -10.57 47.87 20.96
N TYR A 713 -11.25 48.47 19.99
CA TYR A 713 -12.16 49.60 20.22
C TYR A 713 -13.27 49.63 19.18
N LEU A 714 -14.40 50.23 19.52
CA LEU A 714 -15.51 50.38 18.58
C LEU A 714 -15.12 51.32 17.43
N GLY A 715 -15.36 50.88 16.20
CA GLY A 715 -15.12 51.69 15.01
C GLY A 715 -15.48 50.93 13.75
N ASP A 716 -16.02 51.64 12.78
CA ASP A 716 -16.42 51.08 11.49
C ASP A 716 -15.22 50.93 10.53
N GLY A 717 -15.38 50.06 9.54
CA GLY A 717 -14.47 49.88 8.41
C GLY A 717 -13.63 48.61 8.47
N ASP A 718 -13.51 47.94 7.33
CA ASP A 718 -12.77 46.67 7.15
C ASP A 718 -11.35 46.86 6.60
N ASP A 719 -10.91 48.12 6.44
CA ASP A 719 -9.63 48.44 5.85
C ASP A 719 -8.45 48.05 6.75
N VAL A 720 -7.48 47.33 6.17
CA VAL A 720 -6.21 47.00 6.82
C VAL A 720 -5.32 48.25 6.79
N ARG A 721 -4.76 48.61 7.95
CA ARG A 721 -3.81 49.72 8.09
C ARG A 721 -2.54 49.24 8.74
N THR A 722 -1.45 49.25 7.98
CA THR A 722 -0.10 48.99 8.49
C THR A 722 0.54 50.33 8.88
N TYR A 723 0.71 50.57 10.18
CA TYR A 723 1.37 51.79 10.68
C TYR A 723 2.88 51.64 10.75
N ARG A 724 3.37 50.40 10.86
CA ARG A 724 4.80 50.07 10.82
C ARG A 724 4.97 48.65 10.29
N ALA A 725 5.71 48.48 9.20
CA ALA A 725 6.05 47.19 8.63
C ALA A 725 7.30 46.59 9.31
N PRO A 726 7.48 45.25 9.30
CA PRO A 726 8.66 44.62 9.87
C PRO A 726 9.91 45.08 9.12
N THR A 727 11.01 45.23 9.86
CA THR A 727 12.31 45.51 9.24
C THR A 727 12.89 44.18 8.74
N PRO A 728 13.28 44.06 7.46
CA PRO A 728 13.78 42.80 6.90
C PRO A 728 15.06 42.30 7.57
#